data_AF-A0A6I4Y6Z2-F1
#
_entry.id   AF-A0A6I4Y6Z2-F1
#
_cell.length_a   1.000
_cell.length_b   1.000
_cell.length_c   1.000
_cell.angle_alpha   90.00
_cell.angle_beta   90.00
_cell.angle_gamma   90.00
#
_symmetry.space_group_name_H-M   'P 1'
#
loop_
_entity.id
_entity.type
_entity.pdbx_description
1 polymer ?
#
loop_
_entity_poly.entity_id
_entity_poly.type
_entity_poly.pdbx_seq_one_letter_code
_entity_poly.pdbx_strand_id
1 'polypeptide(L)'
;MTLRTLGTLSVEGVTFRREKVLLLLAYLCLEGPQPRRRLAELFWPDATNPMNSLAQHLVHLRGLPGALAEDGQRVAAAMPCDAATLRDLVRRGRHEDAAALYAGPFMDALTIPLGADLEEWVFDTRDAVAQDARAALMTLGAQAAAHGQAARAGELAARALTLDGAPPPDELDLPRLHHLLSLAGHPLAAQVERDARSLGLTLSAAPAPVSAPFAGRETELAALNTLTPGQTAWISGHAGMGKTALLEALARSGGWTVLAGRAEPPYATLSPLTAAPPTHPQAAHAALRDPHLRVAIDSWDAADPATQAALTHAAAARPGAVIVITSRHHPPFDVDLHLNLGPLSPDDLRAHPEVHARTDGHPVLVGHALRGQPLDLRLGARVRAYPDPVRDAFLLLALQDQPNLRATRAALNQDAGTFARTLSYLTTEGLTSETGRVYAAATTREHLNQIHVHAALLHLRLARALPEDTAWPHYDRSRDLWEDPDETRAAHAARHHAHTHLKRGYPGQAAALLDTLSHLPTLAVPHAWALIGVGRYQDALNRLNTLSPHDQQVSDALAARAVTLIRLGRTDEAVTLAEQISGSGPDAAHAASVRAHAARMREQWDAARRHAQIAADLWNLHGDDEAHLTELGMVARAQVGLGSEPQVAFAEVLRRSQDLPSVHGMILVNYAAALGDRGSTTQAEAELHRAVEHLTLAGDRQGLATVHGNLGVRCHLAGQLRDAIEHYRRALALLSGSGHIRLLGVTLSNLSEIDGDLSGFEDALTLLEQAGQVELVQQIRLNAQMVSVP
;
A
#
# COMPACT_ATOMS: atom_id res chain seq x y z
N MET A 1 12.01 -25.98 43.45
CA MET A 1 13.47 -26.21 43.56
C MET A 1 14.00 -26.23 42.15
N THR A 2 15.06 -25.49 41.88
CA THR A 2 15.69 -25.40 40.56
C THR A 2 17.15 -25.80 40.70
N LEU A 3 17.65 -26.58 39.74
CA LEU A 3 19.08 -26.84 39.62
C LEU A 3 19.75 -25.60 39.03
N ARG A 4 20.68 -25.02 39.80
CA ARG A 4 21.53 -23.92 39.36
C ARG A 4 22.82 -24.48 38.79
N THR A 5 23.10 -24.12 37.54
CA THR A 5 24.25 -24.56 36.75
C THR A 5 25.03 -23.40 36.14
N LEU A 6 24.48 -22.18 36.13
CA LEU A 6 25.15 -20.98 35.60
C LEU A 6 25.91 -20.26 36.71
N GLY A 7 27.24 -20.20 36.61
CA GLY A 7 28.14 -19.60 37.60
C GLY A 7 28.32 -20.40 38.90
N THR A 8 27.41 -21.32 39.21
CA THR A 8 27.50 -22.23 40.38
C THR A 8 26.90 -23.59 40.05
N LEU A 9 27.18 -24.62 40.86
CA LEU A 9 26.54 -25.94 40.76
C LEU A 9 25.84 -26.29 42.09
N SER A 10 24.53 -26.06 42.18
CA SER A 10 23.77 -26.29 43.41
C SER A 10 22.27 -26.50 43.16
N VAL A 11 21.55 -27.04 44.15
CA VAL A 11 20.07 -27.11 44.13
C VAL A 11 19.52 -26.08 45.08
N GLU A 12 18.60 -25.25 44.60
CA GLU A 12 17.99 -24.20 45.40
C GLU A 12 17.27 -24.77 46.64
N GLY A 13 17.62 -24.25 47.81
CA GLY A 13 17.02 -24.63 49.09
C GLY A 13 17.58 -25.91 49.72
N VAL A 14 18.59 -26.55 49.15
CA VAL A 14 19.20 -27.79 49.68
C VAL A 14 20.73 -27.71 49.66
N THR A 15 21.38 -28.05 50.79
CA THR A 15 22.84 -28.22 50.80
C THR A 15 23.20 -29.60 50.28
N PHE A 16 23.58 -29.70 49.02
CA PHE A 16 23.94 -30.95 48.35
C PHE A 16 25.27 -30.80 47.61
N ARG A 17 26.31 -31.54 48.04
CA ARG A 17 27.71 -31.33 47.59
C ARG A 17 28.27 -32.41 46.67
N ARG A 18 27.42 -33.29 46.12
CA ARG A 18 27.88 -34.39 45.27
C ARG A 18 27.91 -33.95 43.81
N GLU A 19 29.01 -33.37 43.38
CA GLU A 19 29.19 -32.78 42.04
C GLU A 19 28.84 -33.75 40.90
N LYS A 20 29.33 -34.99 40.94
CA LYS A 20 29.04 -36.00 39.89
C LYS A 20 27.55 -36.36 39.80
N VAL A 21 26.83 -36.25 40.92
CA VAL A 21 25.38 -36.48 40.99
C VAL A 21 24.62 -35.29 40.40
N LEU A 22 25.05 -34.05 40.68
CA LEU A 22 24.45 -32.84 40.11
C LEU A 22 24.73 -32.71 38.62
N LEU A 23 25.92 -33.11 38.16
CA LEU A 23 26.29 -33.21 36.74
C LEU A 23 25.36 -34.18 36.01
N LEU A 24 25.07 -35.35 36.59
CA LEU A 24 24.11 -36.30 36.03
C LEU A 24 22.70 -35.70 35.91
N LEU A 25 22.25 -34.95 36.92
CA LEU A 25 20.95 -34.29 36.88
C LEU A 25 20.90 -33.20 35.80
N ALA A 26 21.93 -32.36 35.69
CA ALA A 26 22.03 -31.34 34.66
C ALA A 26 22.05 -31.94 33.24
N TYR A 27 22.80 -33.02 33.04
CA TYR A 27 22.82 -33.77 31.79
C TYR A 27 21.41 -34.23 31.39
N LEU A 28 20.67 -34.81 32.33
CA LEU A 28 19.28 -35.23 32.10
C LEU A 28 18.31 -34.06 31.86
N CYS A 29 18.54 -32.90 32.46
CA CYS A 29 17.74 -31.70 32.21
C CYS A 29 17.93 -31.15 30.79
N LEU A 30 19.13 -31.27 30.22
CA LEU A 30 19.48 -30.72 28.91
C LEU A 30 19.26 -31.73 27.77
N GLU A 31 19.64 -32.99 27.97
CA GLU A 31 19.55 -34.07 26.97
C GLU A 31 18.22 -34.83 27.04
N GLY A 32 17.38 -34.53 28.03
CA GLY A 32 16.12 -35.22 28.26
C GLY A 32 16.27 -36.67 28.76
N PRO A 33 15.23 -37.51 28.64
CA PRO A 33 15.25 -38.88 29.13
C PRO A 33 16.32 -39.75 28.45
N GLN A 34 17.12 -40.50 29.21
CA GLN A 34 18.24 -41.29 28.66
C GLN A 34 18.21 -42.76 29.11
N PRO A 35 18.65 -43.73 28.28
CA PRO A 35 18.75 -45.13 28.68
C PRO A 35 19.79 -45.32 29.80
N ARG A 36 19.47 -46.17 30.78
CA ARG A 36 20.38 -46.47 31.91
C ARG A 36 21.77 -46.94 31.47
N ARG A 37 21.82 -47.78 30.44
CA ARG A 37 23.08 -48.31 29.89
C ARG A 37 24.01 -47.21 29.39
N ARG A 38 23.47 -46.27 28.60
CA ARG A 38 24.22 -45.12 28.08
C ARG A 38 24.75 -44.23 29.22
N LEU A 39 23.92 -43.93 30.22
CA LEU A 39 24.33 -43.13 31.36
C LEU A 39 25.45 -43.80 32.17
N ALA A 40 25.36 -45.12 32.35
CA ALA A 40 26.36 -45.89 33.06
C ALA A 40 27.72 -45.87 32.33
N GLU A 41 27.71 -46.13 31.03
CA GLU A 41 28.91 -46.12 30.17
C GLU A 41 29.54 -44.72 30.09
N LEU A 42 28.73 -43.65 29.96
CA LEU A 42 29.22 -42.27 29.85
C LEU A 42 29.81 -41.72 31.17
N PHE A 43 29.14 -41.94 32.31
CA PHE A 43 29.57 -41.35 33.57
C PHE A 43 30.62 -42.19 34.31
N TRP A 44 30.69 -43.51 34.05
CA TRP A 44 31.63 -44.42 34.70
C TRP A 44 32.26 -45.41 33.71
N PRO A 45 32.97 -44.94 32.67
CA PRO A 45 33.56 -45.81 31.65
C PRO A 45 34.57 -46.82 32.22
N ASP A 46 35.34 -46.40 33.24
CA ASP A 46 36.40 -47.21 33.85
C ASP A 46 35.95 -48.05 35.06
N ALA A 47 34.67 -48.01 35.42
CA ALA A 47 34.20 -48.76 36.59
C ALA A 47 34.10 -50.26 36.29
N THR A 48 34.48 -51.09 37.27
CA THR A 48 34.34 -52.56 37.16
C THR A 48 32.88 -53.00 36.95
N ASN A 49 31.91 -52.21 37.44
CA ASN A 49 30.49 -52.37 37.15
C ASN A 49 29.81 -50.99 37.03
N PRO A 50 29.75 -50.41 35.81
CA PRO A 50 29.20 -49.07 35.58
C PRO A 50 27.71 -48.95 35.95
N MET A 51 26.94 -50.02 35.74
CA MET A 51 25.50 -50.04 36.03
C MET A 51 25.21 -49.95 37.53
N ASN A 52 26.02 -50.63 38.36
CA ASN A 52 25.92 -50.51 39.82
C ASN A 52 26.31 -49.11 40.29
N SER A 53 27.33 -48.50 39.68
CA SER A 53 27.75 -47.13 39.98
C SER A 53 26.63 -46.13 39.67
N LEU A 54 25.96 -46.27 38.52
CA LEU A 54 24.77 -45.49 38.18
C LEU A 54 23.65 -45.68 39.21
N ALA A 55 23.32 -46.93 39.57
CA ALA A 55 22.25 -47.22 40.53
C ALA A 55 22.49 -46.51 41.88
N GLN A 56 23.72 -46.51 42.40
CA GLN A 56 24.09 -45.81 43.63
C GLN A 56 23.90 -44.29 43.52
N HIS A 57 24.27 -43.68 42.39
CA HIS A 57 24.13 -42.24 42.19
C HIS A 57 22.67 -41.82 41.98
N LEU A 58 21.86 -42.66 41.33
CA LEU A 58 20.40 -42.46 41.23
C LEU A 58 19.71 -42.51 42.60
N VAL A 59 20.19 -43.33 43.55
CA VAL A 59 19.65 -43.31 44.93
C VAL A 59 19.85 -41.95 45.59
N HIS A 60 20.99 -41.30 45.37
CA HIS A 60 21.24 -39.95 45.88
C HIS A 60 20.33 -38.90 45.23
N LEU A 61 20.04 -39.02 43.92
CA LEU A 61 19.06 -38.15 43.25
C LEU A 61 17.63 -38.38 43.73
N ARG A 62 17.22 -39.62 44.03
CA ARG A 62 15.90 -39.89 44.62
C ARG A 62 15.71 -39.25 45.99
N GLY A 63 16.81 -39.01 46.72
CA GLY A 63 16.81 -38.24 47.96
C GLY A 63 16.54 -36.75 47.78
N LEU A 64 16.60 -36.23 46.54
CA LEU A 64 16.26 -34.86 46.19
C LEU A 64 14.80 -34.82 45.67
N PRO A 65 13.88 -34.12 46.38
CA PRO A 65 12.48 -34.05 45.98
C PRO A 65 12.31 -33.51 44.55
N GLY A 66 11.62 -34.28 43.70
CA GLY A 66 11.33 -33.88 42.32
C GLY A 66 12.52 -33.89 41.37
N ALA A 67 13.67 -34.50 41.73
CA ALA A 67 14.82 -34.55 40.84
C ALA A 67 14.61 -35.49 39.63
N LEU A 68 13.89 -36.61 39.80
CA LEU A 68 13.72 -37.65 38.78
C LEU A 68 12.25 -37.99 38.52
N ALA A 69 11.94 -38.33 37.27
CA ALA A 69 10.70 -39.00 36.86
C ALA A 69 11.02 -40.44 36.41
N GLU A 70 10.11 -41.39 36.67
CA GLU A 70 10.34 -42.81 36.42
C GLU A 70 9.67 -43.31 35.12
N ASP A 71 10.47 -43.94 34.26
CA ASP A 71 10.07 -44.88 33.21
C ASP A 71 11.09 -46.04 33.23
N GLY A 72 10.69 -47.28 33.50
CA GLY A 72 11.56 -48.36 33.98
C GLY A 72 12.89 -48.59 33.23
N GLN A 73 12.97 -48.27 31.94
CA GLN A 73 14.18 -48.43 31.11
C GLN A 73 15.00 -47.13 30.89
N ARG A 74 14.43 -45.96 31.20
CA ARG A 74 15.05 -44.65 31.01
C ARG A 74 15.09 -43.86 32.31
N VAL A 75 15.96 -42.86 32.38
CA VAL A 75 16.00 -41.92 33.50
C VAL A 75 15.72 -40.55 32.94
N ALA A 76 14.80 -39.81 33.55
CA ALA A 76 14.45 -38.45 33.17
C ALA A 76 14.59 -37.52 34.38
N ALA A 77 15.04 -36.28 34.14
CA ALA A 77 14.95 -35.23 35.15
C ALA A 77 13.50 -34.75 35.29
N ALA A 78 13.07 -34.48 36.52
CA ALA A 78 11.76 -33.88 36.82
C ALA A 78 11.87 -32.47 37.43
N MET A 79 13.09 -31.94 37.52
CA MET A 79 13.40 -30.63 38.08
C MET A 79 13.82 -29.66 36.96
N PRO A 80 13.41 -28.39 37.01
CA PRO A 80 13.92 -27.37 36.10
C PRO A 80 15.40 -27.07 36.36
N CYS A 81 16.12 -26.72 35.29
CA CYS A 81 17.51 -26.30 35.31
C CYS A 81 17.62 -24.92 34.66
N ASP A 82 18.35 -24.00 35.30
CA ASP A 82 18.53 -22.62 34.82
C ASP A 82 19.13 -22.53 33.41
N ALA A 83 20.10 -23.38 33.06
CA ALA A 83 20.63 -23.46 31.70
C ALA A 83 19.56 -23.87 30.68
N ALA A 84 18.74 -24.89 31.00
CA ALA A 84 17.64 -25.31 30.11
C ALA A 84 16.57 -24.22 29.96
N THR A 85 16.28 -23.49 31.05
CA THR A 85 15.35 -22.35 31.05
C THR A 85 15.88 -21.19 30.22
N LEU A 86 17.17 -20.86 30.31
CA LEU A 86 17.79 -19.82 29.48
C LEU A 86 17.60 -20.11 28.00
N ARG A 87 17.91 -21.33 27.56
CA ARG A 87 17.78 -21.75 26.15
C ARG A 87 16.34 -21.75 25.66
N ASP A 88 15.38 -22.09 26.52
CA ASP A 88 13.94 -21.97 26.20
C ASP A 88 13.50 -20.51 26.08
N LEU A 89 13.97 -19.61 26.95
CA LEU A 89 13.67 -18.17 26.87
C LEU A 89 14.22 -17.55 25.58
N VAL A 90 15.45 -17.91 25.17
CA VAL A 90 16.04 -17.47 23.89
C VAL A 90 15.19 -17.94 22.72
N ARG A 91 14.79 -19.22 22.68
CA ARG A 91 13.92 -19.77 21.62
C ARG A 91 12.55 -19.08 21.53
N ARG A 92 12.02 -18.60 22.66
CA ARG A 92 10.73 -17.88 22.73
C ARG A 92 10.85 -16.37 22.49
N GLY A 93 12.06 -15.87 22.21
CA GLY A 93 12.30 -14.44 22.00
C GLY A 93 12.27 -13.59 23.28
N ARG A 94 12.28 -14.19 24.47
CA ARG A 94 12.32 -13.48 25.76
C ARG A 94 13.76 -13.16 26.17
N HIS A 95 14.41 -12.32 25.38
CA HIS A 95 15.85 -12.06 25.48
C HIS A 95 16.26 -11.33 26.77
N GLU A 96 15.42 -10.45 27.31
CA GLU A 96 15.73 -9.71 28.54
C GLU A 96 15.81 -10.64 29.76
N ASP A 97 14.85 -11.56 29.89
CA ASP A 97 14.85 -12.57 30.95
C ASP A 97 15.99 -13.59 30.78
N ALA A 98 16.29 -13.98 29.53
CA ALA A 98 17.41 -14.87 29.25
C ALA A 98 18.75 -14.26 29.65
N ALA A 99 18.98 -12.99 29.30
CA ALA A 99 20.20 -12.26 29.64
C ALA A 99 20.32 -12.02 31.16
N ALA A 100 19.20 -11.84 31.87
CA ALA A 100 19.17 -11.70 33.33
C ALA A 100 19.45 -13.02 34.07
N LEU A 101 19.13 -14.16 33.45
CA LEU A 101 19.34 -15.49 34.04
C LEU A 101 20.79 -15.95 33.97
N TYR A 102 21.59 -15.41 33.05
CA TYR A 102 23.00 -15.77 32.90
C TYR A 102 23.87 -15.17 34.01
N ALA A 103 24.23 -15.99 35.00
CA ALA A 103 25.04 -15.57 36.15
C ALA A 103 26.54 -15.92 36.04
N GLY A 104 26.95 -16.61 34.98
CA GLY A 104 28.34 -17.02 34.75
C GLY A 104 28.44 -18.33 33.93
N PRO A 105 29.66 -18.83 33.68
CA PRO A 105 29.89 -20.02 32.87
C PRO A 105 29.16 -21.25 33.41
N PHE A 106 28.69 -22.11 32.50
CA PHE A 106 28.05 -23.37 32.88
C PHE A 106 29.04 -24.26 33.65
N MET A 107 28.65 -24.65 34.87
CA MET A 107 29.44 -25.53 35.74
C MET A 107 30.85 -25.03 36.00
N ASP A 108 31.02 -23.72 36.19
CA ASP A 108 32.32 -23.10 36.49
C ASP A 108 33.00 -23.69 37.75
N ALA A 109 32.19 -24.14 38.72
CA ALA A 109 32.65 -24.70 39.99
C ALA A 109 32.90 -26.22 39.98
N LEU A 110 32.86 -26.90 38.82
CA LEU A 110 33.03 -28.36 38.75
C LEU A 110 34.52 -28.74 38.86
N THR A 111 34.88 -29.58 39.83
CA THR A 111 36.29 -29.91 40.14
C THR A 111 36.65 -31.38 40.02
N ILE A 112 35.67 -32.25 39.75
CA ILE A 112 35.87 -33.69 39.61
C ILE A 112 36.52 -34.07 38.27
N PRO A 113 37.31 -35.16 38.23
CA PRO A 113 37.80 -35.71 36.97
C PRO A 113 36.65 -36.34 36.17
N LEU A 114 36.64 -36.09 34.86
CA LEU A 114 35.65 -36.59 33.90
C LEU A 114 36.33 -37.50 32.88
N GLY A 115 35.57 -38.41 32.26
CA GLY A 115 36.01 -39.12 31.05
C GLY A 115 35.89 -38.20 29.83
N ALA A 116 36.65 -38.50 28.77
CA ALA A 116 36.75 -37.65 27.57
C ALA A 116 35.39 -37.19 27.02
N ASP A 117 34.46 -38.13 26.78
CA ASP A 117 33.13 -37.84 26.24
C ASP A 117 32.31 -36.88 27.11
N LEU A 118 32.46 -36.95 28.44
CA LEU A 118 31.71 -36.11 29.38
C LEU A 118 32.37 -34.75 29.57
N GLU A 119 33.70 -34.69 29.47
CA GLU A 119 34.45 -33.44 29.45
C GLU A 119 34.13 -32.62 28.20
N GLU A 120 34.11 -33.27 27.03
CA GLU A 120 33.68 -32.67 25.76
C GLU A 120 32.24 -32.15 25.85
N TRP A 121 31.31 -32.96 26.38
CA TRP A 121 29.93 -32.51 26.54
C TRP A 121 29.80 -31.29 27.48
N VAL A 122 30.54 -31.24 28.60
CA VAL A 122 30.53 -30.08 29.50
C VAL A 122 31.08 -28.84 28.80
N PHE A 123 32.17 -28.99 28.05
CA PHE A 123 32.78 -27.92 27.28
C PHE A 123 31.81 -27.36 26.22
N ASP A 124 31.26 -28.24 25.36
CA ASP A 124 30.32 -27.85 24.31
C ASP A 124 29.05 -27.21 24.87
N THR A 125 28.53 -27.75 25.98
CA THR A 125 27.35 -27.19 26.64
C THR A 125 27.63 -25.81 27.22
N ARG A 126 28.83 -25.60 27.79
CA ARG A 126 29.24 -24.30 28.31
C ARG A 126 29.31 -23.25 27.22
N ASP A 127 29.98 -23.59 26.11
CA ASP A 127 30.09 -22.70 24.96
C ASP A 127 28.72 -22.38 24.37
N ALA A 128 27.87 -23.40 24.15
CA ALA A 128 26.55 -23.21 23.58
C ALA A 128 25.65 -22.32 24.45
N VAL A 129 25.63 -22.52 25.77
CA VAL A 129 24.80 -21.73 26.68
C VAL A 129 25.30 -20.27 26.77
N ALA A 130 26.61 -20.07 26.76
CA ALA A 130 27.20 -18.73 26.74
C ALA A 130 26.95 -18.01 25.41
N GLN A 131 27.00 -18.72 24.28
CA GLN A 131 26.59 -18.19 22.97
C GLN A 131 25.10 -17.82 22.94
N ASP A 132 24.22 -18.65 23.48
CA ASP A 132 22.77 -18.34 23.59
C ASP A 132 22.54 -17.03 24.39
N ALA A 133 23.29 -16.83 25.47
CA ALA A 133 23.26 -15.60 26.27
C ALA A 133 23.83 -14.38 25.52
N ARG A 134 24.95 -14.54 24.80
CA ARG A 134 25.50 -13.50 23.91
C ARG A 134 24.47 -13.10 22.84
N ALA A 135 23.85 -14.07 22.19
CA ALA A 135 22.84 -13.84 21.16
C ALA A 135 21.64 -13.05 21.70
N ALA A 136 21.21 -13.33 22.93
CA ALA A 136 20.17 -12.55 23.61
C ALA A 136 20.58 -11.09 23.82
N LEU A 137 21.80 -10.84 24.33
CA LEU A 137 22.34 -9.48 24.52
C LEU A 137 22.48 -8.73 23.19
N MET A 138 22.97 -9.40 22.15
CA MET A 138 23.09 -8.85 20.81
C MET A 138 21.74 -8.47 20.20
N THR A 139 20.71 -9.29 20.43
CA THR A 139 19.36 -9.01 19.97
C THR A 139 18.75 -7.82 20.70
N LEU A 140 18.92 -7.73 22.02
CA LEU A 140 18.50 -6.56 22.80
C LEU A 140 19.24 -5.28 22.36
N GLY A 141 20.54 -5.38 22.06
CA GLY A 141 21.33 -4.26 21.55
C GLY A 141 20.84 -3.77 20.20
N ALA A 142 20.54 -4.69 19.28
CA ALA A 142 19.95 -4.37 17.99
C ALA A 142 18.55 -3.73 18.12
N GLN A 143 17.72 -4.24 19.04
CA GLN A 143 16.43 -3.62 19.35
C GLN A 143 16.62 -2.20 19.89
N ALA A 144 17.51 -1.98 20.86
CA ALA A 144 17.81 -0.65 21.39
C ALA A 144 18.27 0.33 20.28
N ALA A 145 19.16 -0.12 19.39
CA ALA A 145 19.61 0.67 18.25
C ALA A 145 18.46 1.01 17.28
N ALA A 146 17.56 0.06 17.01
CA ALA A 146 16.38 0.28 16.17
C ALA A 146 15.41 1.31 16.76
N HIS A 147 15.37 1.43 18.10
CA HIS A 147 14.59 2.43 18.83
C HIS A 147 15.35 3.76 19.04
N GLY A 148 16.53 3.94 18.45
CA GLY A 148 17.35 5.16 18.57
C GLY A 148 18.09 5.31 19.90
N GLN A 149 18.11 4.26 20.74
CA GLN A 149 18.79 4.27 22.03
C GLN A 149 20.25 3.84 21.88
N ALA A 150 21.05 4.67 21.20
CA ALA A 150 22.43 4.34 20.85
C ALA A 150 23.30 3.97 22.07
N ALA A 151 23.18 4.70 23.19
CA ALA A 151 23.94 4.42 24.41
C ALA A 151 23.64 3.01 24.98
N ARG A 152 22.36 2.66 25.14
CA ARG A 152 21.91 1.33 25.61
C ARG A 152 22.35 0.22 24.66
N ALA A 153 22.30 0.46 23.34
CA ALA A 153 22.79 -0.48 22.35
C ALA A 153 24.29 -0.78 22.51
N GLY A 154 25.09 0.26 22.76
CA GLY A 154 26.52 0.15 23.03
C GLY A 154 26.83 -0.63 24.31
N GLU A 155 26.11 -0.37 25.41
CA GLU A 155 26.28 -1.09 26.67
C GLU A 155 25.96 -2.59 26.56
N LEU A 156 24.88 -2.93 25.86
CA LEU A 156 24.50 -4.33 25.61
C LEU A 156 25.51 -5.05 24.72
N ALA A 157 26.03 -4.38 23.70
CA ALA A 157 27.08 -4.91 22.84
C ALA A 157 28.41 -5.09 23.59
N ALA A 158 28.77 -4.15 24.48
CA ALA A 158 29.95 -4.26 25.33
C ALA A 158 29.86 -5.48 26.26
N ARG A 159 28.71 -5.67 26.90
CA ARG A 159 28.43 -6.86 27.73
C ARG A 159 28.48 -8.17 26.94
N ALA A 160 27.99 -8.16 25.69
CA ALA A 160 28.02 -9.33 24.81
C ALA A 160 29.46 -9.71 24.39
N LEU A 161 30.31 -8.70 24.15
CA LEU A 161 31.71 -8.88 23.79
C LEU A 161 32.53 -9.46 24.95
N THR A 162 32.30 -8.99 26.17
CA THR A 162 33.06 -9.41 27.37
C THR A 162 32.29 -10.44 28.20
N LEU A 163 31.43 -11.25 27.58
CA LEU A 163 30.63 -12.23 28.30
C LEU A 163 31.51 -13.41 28.75
N ASP A 164 31.64 -13.58 30.06
CA ASP A 164 32.44 -14.67 30.65
C ASP A 164 31.95 -16.04 30.19
N GLY A 165 32.88 -16.94 29.85
CA GLY A 165 32.57 -18.31 29.41
C GLY A 165 32.06 -18.42 27.98
N ALA A 166 31.88 -17.31 27.25
CA ALA A 166 31.55 -17.35 25.83
C ALA A 166 32.84 -17.44 24.99
N PRO A 167 32.88 -18.28 23.94
CA PRO A 167 34.02 -18.32 23.03
C PRO A 167 34.20 -16.97 22.32
N PRO A 168 35.39 -16.63 21.78
CA PRO A 168 35.60 -15.38 21.05
C PRO A 168 34.52 -15.16 19.97
N PRO A 169 34.05 -13.91 19.74
CA PRO A 169 33.08 -13.62 18.68
C PRO A 169 33.59 -14.08 17.31
N ASP A 170 32.71 -14.70 16.54
CA ASP A 170 33.01 -15.22 15.20
C ASP A 170 32.85 -14.15 14.11
N GLU A 171 33.04 -14.56 12.86
CA GLU A 171 32.94 -13.68 11.69
C GLU A 171 31.54 -13.08 11.48
N LEU A 172 30.49 -13.67 12.07
CA LEU A 172 29.11 -13.19 12.00
C LEU A 172 28.80 -12.19 13.12
N ASP A 173 29.37 -12.40 14.30
CA ASP A 173 29.18 -11.55 15.48
C ASP A 173 30.00 -10.25 15.39
N LEU A 174 31.24 -10.31 14.91
CA LEU A 174 32.16 -9.16 14.89
C LEU A 174 31.61 -7.93 14.13
N PRO A 175 31.02 -8.04 12.91
CA PRO A 175 30.43 -6.89 12.23
C PRO A 175 29.26 -6.28 13.01
N ARG A 176 28.44 -7.12 13.65
CA ARG A 176 27.26 -6.69 14.40
C ARG A 176 27.68 -5.97 15.69
N LEU A 177 28.66 -6.51 16.40
CA LEU A 177 29.26 -5.90 17.59
C LEU A 177 29.89 -4.55 17.23
N HIS A 178 30.68 -4.49 16.16
CA HIS A 178 31.32 -3.26 15.70
C HIS A 178 30.28 -2.19 15.34
N HIS A 179 29.19 -2.57 14.66
CA HIS A 179 28.11 -1.64 14.32
C HIS A 179 27.45 -1.03 15.57
N LEU A 180 27.03 -1.87 16.53
CA LEU A 180 26.36 -1.41 17.74
C LEU A 180 27.27 -0.55 18.62
N LEU A 181 28.53 -0.94 18.76
CA LEU A 181 29.53 -0.17 19.51
C LEU A 181 29.87 1.16 18.83
N SER A 182 29.99 1.18 17.50
CA SER A 182 30.28 2.39 16.73
C SER A 182 29.11 3.38 16.75
N LEU A 183 27.87 2.90 16.65
CA LEU A 183 26.66 3.72 16.80
C LEU A 183 26.64 4.47 18.15
N ALA A 184 27.18 3.84 19.20
CA ALA A 184 27.24 4.42 20.55
C ALA A 184 28.50 5.26 20.81
N GLY A 185 29.46 5.29 19.88
CA GLY A 185 30.80 5.86 20.12
C GLY A 185 31.60 5.13 21.20
N HIS A 186 31.34 3.84 21.41
CA HIS A 186 31.92 3.08 22.52
C HIS A 186 33.39 2.69 22.23
N PRO A 187 34.32 2.83 23.19
CA PRO A 187 35.76 2.62 22.96
C PRO A 187 36.13 1.20 22.53
N LEU A 188 35.32 0.20 22.89
CA LEU A 188 35.51 -1.20 22.47
C LEU A 188 35.31 -1.43 20.96
N ALA A 189 34.76 -0.47 20.20
CA ALA A 189 34.63 -0.60 18.75
C ALA A 189 36.01 -0.81 18.07
N ALA A 190 37.05 -0.13 18.57
CA ALA A 190 38.41 -0.26 18.07
C ALA A 190 39.05 -1.62 18.42
N GLN A 191 38.62 -2.25 19.52
CA GLN A 191 39.04 -3.61 19.86
C GLN A 191 38.46 -4.61 18.85
N VAL A 192 37.16 -4.55 18.60
CA VAL A 192 36.47 -5.43 17.63
C VAL A 192 37.04 -5.26 16.22
N GLU A 193 37.42 -4.04 15.84
CA GLU A 193 38.05 -3.79 14.54
C GLU A 193 39.44 -4.42 14.41
N ARG A 194 40.22 -4.47 15.50
CA ARG A 194 41.51 -5.19 15.54
C ARG A 194 41.29 -6.70 15.46
N ASP A 195 40.30 -7.22 16.19
CA ASP A 195 39.97 -8.65 16.22
C ASP A 195 39.43 -9.13 14.86
N ALA A 196 38.64 -8.30 14.17
CA ALA A 196 38.21 -8.59 12.81
C ALA A 196 39.39 -8.57 11.82
N ARG A 197 40.32 -7.61 11.96
CA ARG A 197 41.52 -7.55 11.12
C ARG A 197 42.44 -8.76 11.28
N SER A 198 42.57 -9.32 12.49
CA SER A 198 43.37 -10.53 12.71
C SER A 198 42.75 -11.77 12.03
N LEU A 199 41.43 -11.77 11.82
CA LEU A 199 40.69 -12.77 11.06
C LEU A 199 40.58 -12.45 9.55
N GLY A 200 41.22 -11.38 9.07
CA GLY A 200 41.16 -10.95 7.66
C GLY A 200 39.84 -10.30 7.24
N LEU A 201 38.97 -9.95 8.19
CA LEU A 201 37.72 -9.26 7.93
C LEU A 201 37.95 -7.74 7.85
N THR A 202 37.45 -7.13 6.76
CA THR A 202 37.42 -5.68 6.63
C THR A 202 36.06 -5.18 7.08
N LEU A 203 35.98 -4.62 8.29
CA LEU A 203 34.76 -4.01 8.78
C LEU A 203 34.58 -2.63 8.15
N SER A 204 33.42 -2.39 7.53
CA SER A 204 33.11 -1.05 7.02
C SER A 204 33.04 -0.10 8.19
N ALA A 205 33.81 0.99 8.15
CA ALA A 205 33.63 2.12 9.06
C ALA A 205 32.14 2.47 9.06
N ALA A 206 31.54 2.59 10.26
CA ALA A 206 30.21 3.15 10.36
C ALA A 206 30.23 4.47 9.57
N PRO A 207 29.28 4.70 8.63
CA PRO A 207 29.27 5.95 7.89
C PRO A 207 29.28 7.06 8.93
N ALA A 208 30.32 7.91 8.89
CA ALA A 208 30.28 9.15 9.64
C ALA A 208 28.92 9.79 9.34
N PRO A 209 28.20 10.33 10.34
CA PRO A 209 26.94 10.97 10.07
C PRO A 209 27.22 12.11 9.09
N VAL A 210 27.00 11.86 7.80
CA VAL A 210 26.88 12.90 6.80
C VAL A 210 25.62 13.61 7.24
N SER A 211 25.80 14.74 7.94
CA SER A 211 24.71 15.65 8.27
C SER A 211 23.91 15.81 7.00
N ALA A 212 22.63 15.40 7.01
CA ALA A 212 21.78 15.77 5.89
C ALA A 212 21.85 17.30 5.76
N PRO A 213 21.86 17.84 4.53
CA PRO A 213 21.66 19.26 4.37
C PRO A 213 20.35 19.62 5.09
N PHE A 214 20.44 20.60 6.00
CA PHE A 214 19.25 21.15 6.64
C PHE A 214 18.46 21.88 5.54
N ALA A 215 17.28 21.36 5.23
CA ALA A 215 16.44 21.85 4.14
C ALA A 215 15.07 22.22 4.70
N GLY A 216 14.63 23.44 4.38
CA GLY A 216 13.43 24.03 4.96
C GLY A 216 13.64 24.51 6.39
N ARG A 217 12.60 25.15 6.95
CA ARG A 217 12.58 25.70 8.32
C ARG A 217 13.51 26.90 8.58
N GLU A 218 13.86 27.64 7.53
CA GLU A 218 14.67 28.86 7.63
C GLU A 218 13.94 29.93 8.46
N THR A 219 12.61 30.00 8.34
CA THR A 219 11.77 30.94 9.09
C THR A 219 11.79 30.66 10.59
N GLU A 220 11.63 29.39 10.98
CA GLU A 220 11.68 28.94 12.38
C GLU A 220 13.07 29.15 12.97
N LEU A 221 14.12 28.82 12.22
CA LEU A 221 15.50 29.04 12.65
C LEU A 221 15.81 30.53 12.85
N ALA A 222 15.31 31.39 11.95
CA ALA A 222 15.42 32.83 12.10
C ALA A 222 14.69 33.32 13.37
N ALA A 223 13.46 32.87 13.60
CA ALA A 223 12.68 33.23 14.78
C ALA A 223 13.40 32.85 16.09
N LEU A 224 13.94 31.62 16.18
CA LEU A 224 14.69 31.18 17.38
C LEU A 224 15.97 32.00 17.60
N ASN A 225 16.63 32.43 16.53
CA ASN A 225 17.83 33.25 16.65
C ASN A 225 17.57 34.69 17.12
N THR A 226 16.32 35.19 16.99
CA THR A 226 15.92 36.53 17.48
C THR A 226 15.60 36.59 18.98
N LEU A 227 15.56 35.46 19.68
CA LEU A 227 15.28 35.42 21.12
C LEU A 227 16.32 36.18 21.94
N THR A 228 15.86 36.98 22.90
CA THR A 228 16.68 37.80 23.80
C THR A 228 16.83 37.16 25.19
N PRO A 229 17.87 37.52 25.98
CA PRO A 229 18.09 37.02 27.34
C PRO A 229 16.82 37.00 28.21
N GLY A 230 16.59 35.88 28.90
CA GLY A 230 15.41 35.65 29.75
C GLY A 230 14.16 35.17 29.02
N GLN A 231 14.19 35.06 27.68
CA GLN A 231 13.08 34.49 26.91
C GLN A 231 13.16 32.97 26.80
N THR A 232 11.99 32.34 26.81
CA THR A 232 11.83 30.89 26.63
C THR A 232 11.02 30.60 25.38
N ALA A 233 11.50 29.68 24.53
CA ALA A 233 10.77 29.16 23.39
C ALA A 233 10.46 27.68 23.53
N TRP A 234 9.32 27.27 23.03
CA TRP A 234 8.87 25.89 22.99
C TRP A 234 8.69 25.43 21.55
N ILE A 235 9.18 24.25 21.23
CA ILE A 235 9.04 23.62 19.92
C ILE A 235 8.27 22.32 20.10
N SER A 236 7.00 22.31 19.68
CA SER A 236 6.17 21.11 19.67
C SER A 236 6.15 20.45 18.29
N GLY A 237 5.76 19.19 18.24
CA GLY A 237 5.51 18.46 17.01
C GLY A 237 5.58 16.96 17.25
N HIS A 238 4.98 16.17 16.36
CA HIS A 238 5.02 14.70 16.49
C HIS A 238 6.42 14.13 16.27
N ALA A 239 6.59 12.83 16.51
CA ALA A 239 7.86 12.16 16.22
C ALA A 239 8.23 12.33 14.74
N GLY A 240 9.52 12.46 14.44
CA GLY A 240 10.00 12.59 13.05
C GLY A 240 9.78 13.96 12.37
N MET A 241 9.16 14.93 13.04
CA MET A 241 8.91 16.28 12.47
C MET A 241 10.12 17.23 12.51
N GLY A 242 11.34 16.72 12.72
CA GLY A 242 12.56 17.52 12.58
C GLY A 242 12.95 18.42 13.76
N LYS A 243 12.36 18.23 14.95
CA LYS A 243 12.69 19.00 16.17
C LYS A 243 14.19 18.96 16.51
N THR A 244 14.77 17.76 16.63
CA THR A 244 16.21 17.58 16.90
C THR A 244 17.07 18.18 15.78
N ALA A 245 16.69 17.99 14.52
CA ALA A 245 17.42 18.56 13.38
C ALA A 245 17.41 20.10 13.39
N LEU A 246 16.32 20.73 13.85
CA LEU A 246 16.24 22.17 14.05
C LEU A 246 17.15 22.65 15.19
N LEU A 247 17.23 21.92 16.31
CA LEU A 247 18.18 22.23 17.39
C LEU A 247 19.65 22.06 16.95
N GLU A 248 19.95 21.03 16.16
CA GLU A 248 21.28 20.86 15.58
C GLU A 248 21.63 22.00 14.61
N ALA A 249 20.66 22.47 13.82
CA ALA A 249 20.86 23.64 12.96
C ALA A 249 21.11 24.92 13.77
N LEU A 250 20.40 25.07 14.89
CA LEU A 250 20.59 26.17 15.85
C LEU A 250 21.98 26.11 16.52
N ALA A 251 22.47 24.91 16.86
CA ALA A 251 23.84 24.72 17.34
C ALA A 251 24.87 25.12 16.28
N ARG A 252 24.65 24.74 15.01
CA ARG A 252 25.53 25.09 13.88
C ARG A 252 25.55 26.59 13.58
N SER A 253 24.48 27.34 13.86
CA SER A 253 24.48 28.80 13.72
C SER A 253 25.35 29.51 14.78
N GLY A 254 25.83 28.77 15.79
CA GLY A 254 26.79 29.24 16.79
C GLY A 254 26.15 29.81 18.05
N GLY A 255 26.85 29.67 19.18
CA GLY A 255 26.46 30.27 20.47
C GLY A 255 25.35 29.54 21.24
N TRP A 256 24.95 28.34 20.81
CA TRP A 256 23.95 27.51 21.46
C TRP A 256 24.54 26.23 22.03
N THR A 257 24.18 25.91 23.27
CA THR A 257 24.48 24.62 23.91
C THR A 257 23.26 23.71 23.82
N VAL A 258 23.35 22.60 23.10
CA VAL A 258 22.26 21.60 23.01
C VAL A 258 22.47 20.51 24.06
N LEU A 259 21.45 20.26 24.87
CA LEU A 259 21.43 19.27 25.93
C LEU A 259 20.31 18.26 25.66
N ALA A 260 20.63 16.97 25.65
CA ALA A 260 19.61 15.93 25.57
C ALA A 260 18.97 15.71 26.94
N GLY A 261 17.65 15.56 26.97
CA GLY A 261 16.89 15.19 28.16
C GLY A 261 17.36 13.86 28.74
N ARG A 262 17.61 13.84 30.05
CA ARG A 262 18.04 12.64 30.80
C ARG A 262 17.09 12.39 31.95
N ALA A 263 16.62 11.15 32.07
CA ALA A 263 15.61 10.76 33.06
C ALA A 263 16.19 10.60 34.48
N GLU A 264 17.47 10.23 34.59
CA GLU A 264 18.17 10.06 35.86
C GLU A 264 19.67 10.36 35.70
N PRO A 265 20.38 10.73 36.79
CA PRO A 265 19.86 11.14 38.11
C PRO A 265 19.17 12.54 38.08
N PRO A 266 18.63 13.07 39.20
CA PRO A 266 18.04 14.41 39.23
C PRO A 266 19.00 15.50 38.70
N TYR A 267 18.47 16.45 37.93
CA TYR A 267 19.22 17.51 37.25
C TYR A 267 20.28 17.01 36.23
N ALA A 268 20.21 15.75 35.79
CA ALA A 268 21.18 15.18 34.85
C ALA A 268 21.23 15.94 33.53
N THR A 269 20.10 16.46 33.07
CA THR A 269 20.00 17.24 31.83
C THR A 269 20.81 18.54 31.92
N LEU A 270 20.77 19.23 33.07
CA LEU A 270 21.44 20.53 33.28
C LEU A 270 22.90 20.38 33.75
N SER A 271 23.32 19.18 34.13
CA SER A 271 24.66 18.91 34.65
C SER A 271 25.81 19.41 33.75
N PRO A 272 25.72 19.38 32.41
CA PRO A 272 26.78 19.93 31.55
C PRO A 272 26.97 21.45 31.63
N LEU A 273 26.03 22.19 32.22
CA LEU A 273 26.11 23.65 32.39
C LEU A 273 26.87 24.06 33.64
N THR A 274 27.19 23.12 34.53
CA THR A 274 27.79 23.40 35.84
C THR A 274 29.08 22.62 36.04
N ALA A 275 30.02 23.18 36.80
CA ALA A 275 31.30 22.51 37.10
C ALA A 275 31.14 21.23 37.94
N ALA A 276 30.06 21.14 38.70
CA ALA A 276 29.63 19.94 39.42
C ALA A 276 28.12 19.74 39.21
N PRO A 277 27.61 18.48 39.19
CA PRO A 277 26.19 18.21 38.98
C PRO A 277 25.31 18.93 40.01
N PRO A 278 24.21 19.58 39.61
CA PRO A 278 23.32 20.25 40.56
C PRO A 278 22.69 19.22 41.49
N THR A 279 22.70 19.49 42.80
CA THR A 279 22.10 18.59 43.81
C THR A 279 20.83 19.17 44.43
N HIS A 280 20.52 20.45 44.19
CA HIS A 280 19.35 21.15 44.72
C HIS A 280 18.85 22.27 43.77
N PRO A 281 17.60 22.74 43.90
CA PRO A 281 16.97 23.66 42.94
C PRO A 281 17.74 24.97 42.73
N GLN A 282 18.28 25.56 43.81
CA GLN A 282 19.04 26.83 43.71
C GLN A 282 20.31 26.70 42.85
N ALA A 283 20.99 25.55 42.87
CA ALA A 283 22.17 25.31 42.03
C ALA A 283 21.77 25.17 40.56
N ALA A 284 20.66 24.48 40.28
CA ALA A 284 20.12 24.36 38.92
C ALA A 284 19.67 25.72 38.36
N HIS A 285 19.01 26.55 39.17
CA HIS A 285 18.62 27.90 38.75
C HIS A 285 19.83 28.83 38.53
N ALA A 286 20.87 28.71 39.36
CA ALA A 286 22.09 29.51 39.19
C ALA A 286 22.74 29.27 37.81
N ALA A 287 22.70 28.04 37.31
CA ALA A 287 23.20 27.68 35.98
C ALA A 287 22.46 28.40 34.83
N LEU A 288 21.20 28.80 35.05
CA LEU A 288 20.34 29.43 34.05
C LEU A 288 20.30 30.96 34.16
N ARG A 289 21.06 31.58 35.08
CA ARG A 289 21.05 33.04 35.30
C ARG A 289 21.98 33.83 34.38
N ASP A 290 22.88 33.15 33.67
CA ASP A 290 23.85 33.81 32.79
C ASP A 290 23.15 34.42 31.55
N PRO A 291 23.17 35.75 31.35
CA PRO A 291 22.57 36.41 30.19
C PRO A 291 23.23 36.06 28.84
N HIS A 292 24.43 35.48 28.87
CA HIS A 292 25.14 35.03 27.68
C HIS A 292 24.88 33.56 27.34
N LEU A 293 24.23 32.81 28.24
CA LEU A 293 23.88 31.41 28.00
C LEU A 293 22.68 31.31 27.06
N ARG A 294 22.85 30.60 25.94
CA ARG A 294 21.75 30.13 25.10
C ARG A 294 21.74 28.62 25.12
N VAL A 295 20.69 28.03 25.67
CA VAL A 295 20.57 26.59 25.86
C VAL A 295 19.34 26.06 25.14
N ALA A 296 19.53 24.96 24.43
CA ALA A 296 18.48 24.20 23.79
C ALA A 296 18.39 22.81 24.43
N ILE A 297 17.19 22.42 24.85
CA ILE A 297 16.93 21.17 25.55
C ILE A 297 16.13 20.28 24.63
N ASP A 298 16.76 19.19 24.19
CA ASP A 298 16.12 18.21 23.33
C ASP A 298 15.35 17.18 24.16
N SER A 299 14.03 17.18 24.02
CA SER A 299 13.06 16.31 24.70
C SER A 299 12.85 16.65 26.18
N TRP A 300 11.93 17.57 26.42
CA TRP A 300 11.28 17.78 27.72
C TRP A 300 10.81 16.47 28.35
N ASP A 301 10.19 15.62 27.52
CA ASP A 301 9.56 14.37 27.93
C ASP A 301 10.57 13.34 28.47
N ALA A 302 11.86 13.47 28.08
CA ALA A 302 12.96 12.63 28.56
C ALA A 302 13.70 13.22 29.76
N ALA A 303 13.46 14.48 30.11
CA ALA A 303 14.13 15.14 31.23
C ALA A 303 13.55 14.71 32.58
N ASP A 304 14.42 14.54 33.58
CA ASP A 304 14.04 14.21 34.94
C ASP A 304 13.09 15.26 35.55
N PRO A 305 12.18 14.87 36.46
CA PRO A 305 11.20 15.80 37.05
C PRO A 305 11.82 17.02 37.75
N ALA A 306 13.03 16.90 38.29
CA ALA A 306 13.70 18.01 38.96
C ALA A 306 14.23 19.05 37.96
N THR A 307 14.78 18.60 36.82
CA THR A 307 15.08 19.46 35.67
C THR A 307 13.82 20.16 35.17
N GLN A 308 12.72 19.41 34.96
CA GLN A 308 11.46 19.98 34.48
C GLN A 308 10.98 21.09 35.43
N ALA A 309 10.96 20.85 36.74
CA ALA A 309 10.59 21.86 37.72
C ALA A 309 11.50 23.11 37.68
N ALA A 310 12.82 22.92 37.51
CA ALA A 310 13.77 24.02 37.42
C ALA A 310 13.57 24.88 36.16
N LEU A 311 13.27 24.24 35.02
CA LEU A 311 12.98 24.93 33.76
C LEU A 311 11.65 25.68 33.79
N THR A 312 10.60 25.09 34.37
CA THR A 312 9.31 25.78 34.59
C THR A 312 9.50 27.02 35.44
N HIS A 313 10.28 26.91 36.52
CA HIS A 313 10.59 28.06 37.37
C HIS A 313 11.45 29.10 36.63
N ALA A 314 12.41 28.67 35.82
CA ALA A 314 13.21 29.57 34.99
C ALA A 314 12.33 30.32 33.98
N ALA A 315 11.42 29.66 33.28
CA ALA A 315 10.51 30.33 32.35
C ALA A 315 9.68 31.45 33.04
N ALA A 316 9.20 31.20 34.26
CA ALA A 316 8.45 32.19 35.04
C ALA A 316 9.33 33.32 35.61
N ALA A 317 10.52 32.99 36.11
CA ALA A 317 11.41 33.94 36.76
C ALA A 317 12.27 34.77 35.78
N ARG A 318 12.38 34.32 34.52
CA ARG A 318 13.21 34.90 33.46
C ARG A 318 14.68 35.13 33.90
N PRO A 319 15.37 34.10 34.42
CA PRO A 319 16.80 34.18 34.70
C PRO A 319 17.53 34.35 33.36
N GLY A 320 18.60 35.15 33.32
CA GLY A 320 19.15 35.75 32.08
C GLY A 320 19.37 34.84 30.85
N ALA A 321 19.42 33.52 30.96
CA ALA A 321 19.60 32.63 29.81
C ALA A 321 18.46 32.70 28.78
N VAL A 322 18.78 32.41 27.51
CA VAL A 322 17.80 32.09 26.47
C VAL A 322 17.57 30.59 26.46
N ILE A 323 16.32 30.15 26.60
CA ILE A 323 15.98 28.73 26.75
C ILE A 323 15.09 28.29 25.58
N VAL A 324 15.48 27.22 24.88
CA VAL A 324 14.64 26.56 23.86
C VAL A 324 14.38 25.14 24.32
N ILE A 325 13.13 24.69 24.29
CA ILE A 325 12.73 23.34 24.73
C ILE A 325 11.96 22.65 23.61
N THR A 326 12.33 21.41 23.28
CA THR A 326 11.51 20.57 22.38
C THR A 326 10.65 19.58 23.18
N SER A 327 9.43 19.33 22.71
CA SER A 327 8.54 18.30 23.28
C SER A 327 7.62 17.72 22.21
N ARG A 328 7.01 16.57 22.49
CA ARG A 328 5.87 16.06 21.71
C ARG A 328 4.56 16.77 22.05
N HIS A 329 4.51 17.49 23.17
CA HIS A 329 3.31 18.09 23.71
C HIS A 329 3.34 19.62 23.65
N HIS A 330 2.17 20.22 23.85
CA HIS A 330 2.03 21.66 24.02
C HIS A 330 2.78 22.11 25.30
N PRO A 331 3.34 23.33 25.35
CA PRO A 331 3.99 23.83 26.57
C PRO A 331 3.03 23.76 27.78
N PRO A 332 3.51 23.24 28.94
CA PRO A 332 2.71 23.17 30.17
C PRO A 332 2.73 24.48 30.98
N PHE A 333 3.43 25.52 30.50
CA PHE A 333 3.56 26.85 31.09
C PHE A 333 3.71 27.91 29.99
N ASP A 334 3.58 29.19 30.35
CA ASP A 334 3.69 30.29 29.39
C ASP A 334 5.11 30.43 28.84
N VAL A 335 5.21 30.62 27.52
CA VAL A 335 6.48 30.80 26.79
C VAL A 335 6.39 32.00 25.86
N ASP A 336 7.53 32.63 25.56
CA ASP A 336 7.59 33.82 24.71
C ASP A 336 7.41 33.49 23.22
N LEU A 337 7.78 32.27 22.80
CA LEU A 337 7.61 31.79 21.44
C LEU A 337 7.23 30.32 21.45
N HIS A 338 6.15 29.96 20.74
CA HIS A 338 5.76 28.57 20.53
C HIS A 338 5.74 28.25 19.04
N LEU A 339 6.57 27.30 18.62
CA LEU A 339 6.63 26.79 17.26
C LEU A 339 6.04 25.37 17.22
N ASN A 340 5.09 25.12 16.31
CA ASN A 340 4.55 23.79 16.09
C ASN A 340 5.02 23.23 14.74
N LEU A 341 5.88 22.21 14.79
CA LEU A 341 6.46 21.60 13.60
C LEU A 341 5.56 20.50 13.03
N GLY A 342 5.29 20.60 11.73
CA GLY A 342 4.61 19.58 10.93
C GLY A 342 5.47 19.08 9.75
N PRO A 343 4.86 18.56 8.68
CA PRO A 343 5.53 18.32 7.42
C PRO A 343 6.11 19.61 6.82
N LEU A 344 7.17 19.48 6.02
CA LEU A 344 7.70 20.57 5.20
C LEU A 344 6.75 20.82 4.03
N SER A 345 6.45 22.09 3.76
CA SER A 345 5.63 22.49 2.64
C SER A 345 6.40 22.34 1.30
N PRO A 346 5.69 22.35 0.16
CA PRO A 346 6.35 22.48 -1.14
C PRO A 346 7.26 23.72 -1.23
N ASP A 347 6.89 24.81 -0.53
CA ASP A 347 7.66 26.05 -0.50
C ASP A 347 8.98 25.92 0.28
N ASP A 348 8.97 25.15 1.36
CA ASP A 348 10.17 24.81 2.15
C ASP A 348 11.15 23.94 1.34
N LEU A 349 10.64 23.19 0.34
CA LEU A 349 11.41 22.29 -0.50
C LEU A 349 11.49 22.76 -1.96
N ARG A 350 11.43 24.08 -2.22
CA ARG A 350 11.50 24.63 -3.59
C ARG A 350 12.77 24.24 -4.36
N ALA A 351 13.87 24.01 -3.66
CA ALA A 351 15.12 23.54 -4.28
C ALA A 351 15.06 22.05 -4.69
N HIS A 352 14.09 21.29 -4.16
CA HIS A 352 13.95 19.83 -4.31
C HIS A 352 12.47 19.39 -4.44
N PRO A 353 11.73 19.86 -5.47
CA PRO A 353 10.29 19.58 -5.62
C PRO A 353 9.96 18.07 -5.73
N GLU A 354 10.85 17.30 -6.34
CA GLU A 354 10.74 15.84 -6.47
C GLU A 354 10.83 15.11 -5.12
N VAL A 355 11.54 15.69 -4.14
CA VAL A 355 11.65 15.12 -2.80
C VAL A 355 10.34 15.26 -2.04
N HIS A 356 9.66 16.40 -2.15
CA HIS A 356 8.35 16.60 -1.52
C HIS A 356 7.34 15.57 -2.05
N ALA A 357 7.26 15.37 -3.37
CA ALA A 357 6.33 14.42 -3.99
C ALA A 357 6.49 12.97 -3.48
N ARG A 358 7.73 12.57 -3.17
CA ARG A 358 8.04 11.20 -2.70
C ARG A 358 7.87 11.01 -1.20
N THR A 359 7.89 12.09 -0.42
CA THR A 359 8.00 12.05 1.05
C THR A 359 6.81 12.68 1.77
N ASP A 360 5.90 13.32 1.03
CA ASP A 360 4.84 14.19 1.56
C ASP A 360 5.39 15.28 2.50
N GLY A 361 6.65 15.70 2.30
CA GLY A 361 7.33 16.67 3.14
C GLY A 361 7.73 16.16 4.53
N HIS A 362 7.59 14.87 4.83
CA HIS A 362 7.94 14.33 6.15
C HIS A 362 9.46 14.48 6.44
N PRO A 363 9.90 15.24 7.46
CA PRO A 363 11.30 15.67 7.58
C PRO A 363 12.35 14.54 7.65
N VAL A 364 12.05 13.44 8.35
CA VAL A 364 12.97 12.27 8.37
C VAL A 364 13.13 11.66 6.98
N LEU A 365 12.05 11.56 6.21
CA LEU A 365 12.05 11.00 4.87
C LEU A 365 12.73 11.91 3.86
N VAL A 366 12.51 13.22 3.99
CA VAL A 366 13.24 14.24 3.24
C VAL A 366 14.74 14.08 3.49
N GLY A 367 15.17 13.95 4.74
CA GLY A 367 16.57 13.70 5.08
C GLY A 367 17.12 12.40 4.48
N HIS A 368 16.33 11.33 4.40
CA HIS A 368 16.71 10.10 3.70
C HIS A 368 16.84 10.31 2.18
N ALA A 369 15.86 10.95 1.54
CA ALA A 369 15.89 11.24 0.11
C ALA A 369 17.12 12.07 -0.27
N LEU A 370 17.43 13.12 0.49
CA LEU A 370 18.58 13.99 0.24
C LEU A 370 19.92 13.26 0.40
N ARG A 371 19.96 12.18 1.19
CA ARG A 371 21.13 11.30 1.35
C ARG A 371 21.17 10.14 0.35
N GLY A 372 20.21 10.06 -0.58
CA GLY A 372 20.07 8.91 -1.48
C GLY A 372 19.77 7.59 -0.74
N GLN A 373 19.25 7.67 0.49
CA GLN A 373 18.88 6.50 1.27
C GLN A 373 17.48 6.01 0.87
N PRO A 374 17.19 4.72 1.04
CA PRO A 374 15.85 4.20 0.84
C PRO A 374 14.84 4.99 1.70
N LEU A 375 13.66 5.25 1.13
CA LEU A 375 12.58 5.96 1.82
C LEU A 375 11.72 5.04 2.68
N ASP A 376 12.20 3.81 2.93
CA ASP A 376 11.63 3.03 4.00
C ASP A 376 12.00 3.77 5.30
N LEU A 377 11.00 4.18 6.08
CA LEU A 377 11.20 4.96 7.32
C LEU A 377 11.88 4.11 8.43
N ARG A 378 12.67 3.07 8.07
CA ARG A 378 12.86 1.84 8.85
C ARG A 378 11.51 1.25 9.32
N LEU A 379 10.43 1.55 8.58
CA LEU A 379 9.06 1.08 8.84
C LEU A 379 9.01 -0.43 8.81
N GLY A 380 9.78 -1.08 7.92
CA GLY A 380 9.81 -2.54 7.88
C GLY A 380 10.04 -3.13 9.27
N ALA A 381 11.09 -2.73 9.98
CA ALA A 381 11.38 -3.26 11.32
C ALA A 381 10.46 -2.69 12.41
N ARG A 382 10.22 -1.37 12.44
CA ARG A 382 9.38 -0.72 13.48
C ARG A 382 7.90 -1.07 13.38
N VAL A 383 7.33 -1.07 12.17
CA VAL A 383 5.94 -1.45 11.91
C VAL A 383 5.71 -2.94 12.15
N ARG A 384 6.68 -3.81 11.80
CA ARG A 384 6.63 -5.22 12.19
C ARG A 384 6.66 -5.42 13.70
N ALA A 385 7.35 -4.54 14.43
CA ALA A 385 7.44 -4.59 15.89
C ALA A 385 6.20 -4.00 16.61
N TYR A 386 5.33 -3.25 15.91
CA TYR A 386 4.08 -2.78 16.50
C TYR A 386 3.11 -3.94 16.74
N PRO A 387 2.26 -3.83 17.79
CA PRO A 387 1.15 -4.76 17.98
C PRO A 387 0.29 -4.85 16.71
N ASP A 388 -0.20 -6.05 16.40
CA ASP A 388 -0.99 -6.33 15.19
C ASP A 388 -2.11 -5.31 14.93
N PRO A 389 -2.90 -4.86 15.93
CA PRO A 389 -3.97 -3.88 15.70
C PRO A 389 -3.48 -2.51 15.21
N VAL A 390 -2.30 -2.09 15.64
CA VAL A 390 -1.69 -0.80 15.26
C VAL A 390 -1.06 -0.91 13.87
N ARG A 391 -0.36 -2.02 13.62
CA ARG A 391 0.23 -2.34 12.32
C ARG A 391 -0.83 -2.43 11.24
N ASP A 392 -1.89 -3.22 11.45
CA ASP A 392 -2.95 -3.43 10.46
C ASP A 392 -3.70 -2.11 10.19
N ALA A 393 -3.91 -1.26 11.21
CA ALA A 393 -4.50 0.06 11.01
C ALA A 393 -3.65 0.96 10.11
N PHE A 394 -2.34 1.01 10.35
CA PHE A 394 -1.41 1.76 9.50
C PHE A 394 -1.43 1.26 8.06
N LEU A 395 -1.37 -0.06 7.85
CA LEU A 395 -1.34 -0.65 6.51
C LEU A 395 -2.67 -0.44 5.77
N LEU A 396 -3.82 -0.60 6.43
CA LEU A 396 -5.13 -0.34 5.83
C LEU A 396 -5.29 1.14 5.44
N LEU A 397 -4.80 2.08 6.25
CA LEU A 397 -4.78 3.50 5.91
C LEU A 397 -3.84 3.78 4.72
N ALA A 398 -2.69 3.10 4.64
CA ALA A 398 -1.73 3.28 3.55
C ALA A 398 -2.25 2.78 2.20
N LEU A 399 -3.18 1.82 2.19
CA LEU A 399 -3.85 1.32 0.99
C LEU A 399 -4.84 2.32 0.39
N GLN A 400 -5.23 3.37 1.12
CA GLN A 400 -6.25 4.33 0.71
C GLN A 400 -5.60 5.66 0.29
N ASP A 401 -5.86 6.12 -0.93
CA ASP A 401 -5.41 7.45 -1.35
C ASP A 401 -6.15 8.56 -0.58
N GLN A 402 -7.45 8.34 -0.30
CA GLN A 402 -8.25 9.16 0.61
C GLN A 402 -8.69 8.32 1.81
N PRO A 403 -8.20 8.62 3.03
CA PRO A 403 -8.49 7.80 4.21
C PRO A 403 -9.98 7.78 4.56
N ASN A 404 -10.58 6.59 4.57
CA ASN A 404 -11.90 6.36 5.14
C ASN A 404 -11.75 5.71 6.52
N LEU A 405 -11.73 6.54 7.56
CA LEU A 405 -11.55 6.11 8.95
C LEU A 405 -12.63 5.13 9.41
N ARG A 406 -13.88 5.29 8.91
CA ARG A 406 -14.99 4.40 9.25
C ARG A 406 -14.80 3.01 8.64
N ALA A 407 -14.39 2.94 7.38
CA ALA A 407 -14.11 1.67 6.70
C ALA A 407 -12.88 0.99 7.31
N THR A 408 -11.81 1.74 7.58
CA THR A 408 -10.61 1.22 8.25
C THR A 408 -10.94 0.61 9.61
N ARG A 409 -11.71 1.32 10.44
CA ARG A 409 -12.17 0.82 11.73
C ARG A 409 -13.03 -0.44 11.60
N ALA A 410 -13.95 -0.46 10.63
CA ALA A 410 -14.80 -1.63 10.38
C ALA A 410 -14.00 -2.84 9.89
N ALA A 411 -13.00 -2.64 9.02
CA ALA A 411 -12.09 -3.68 8.54
C ALA A 411 -11.26 -4.31 9.67
N LEU A 412 -10.93 -3.53 10.70
CA LEU A 412 -10.24 -3.99 11.91
C LEU A 412 -11.17 -4.61 12.96
N ASN A 413 -12.49 -4.53 12.77
CA ASN A 413 -13.49 -4.91 13.76
C ASN A 413 -13.27 -4.24 15.15
N GLN A 414 -12.93 -2.94 15.15
CA GLN A 414 -12.68 -2.16 16.36
C GLN A 414 -13.84 -1.23 16.74
N ASP A 415 -14.04 -1.02 18.04
CA ASP A 415 -14.89 0.07 18.54
C ASP A 415 -14.24 1.45 18.29
N ALA A 416 -15.04 2.51 18.37
CA ALA A 416 -14.58 3.87 18.06
C ALA A 416 -13.49 4.36 19.03
N GLY A 417 -13.57 4.01 20.32
CA GLY A 417 -12.61 4.46 21.32
C GLY A 417 -11.25 3.79 21.14
N THR A 418 -11.23 2.49 20.87
CA THR A 418 -10.00 1.75 20.57
C THR A 418 -9.33 2.25 19.30
N PHE A 419 -10.08 2.44 18.23
CA PHE A 419 -9.54 2.95 16.98
C PHE A 419 -9.00 4.38 17.12
N ALA A 420 -9.68 5.26 17.87
CA ALA A 420 -9.21 6.61 18.13
C ALA A 420 -7.86 6.63 18.87
N ARG A 421 -7.65 5.74 19.84
CA ARG A 421 -6.35 5.58 20.52
C ARG A 421 -5.27 5.09 19.55
N THR A 422 -5.59 4.12 18.69
CA THR A 422 -4.67 3.63 17.66
C THR A 422 -4.27 4.75 16.69
N LEU A 423 -5.23 5.52 16.19
CA LEU A 423 -4.98 6.64 15.28
C LEU A 423 -4.18 7.77 15.95
N SER A 424 -4.48 8.07 17.22
CA SER A 424 -3.72 9.03 18.02
C SER A 424 -2.27 8.58 18.22
N TYR A 425 -2.05 7.28 18.47
CA TYR A 425 -0.72 6.70 18.55
C TYR A 425 0.04 6.82 17.23
N LEU A 426 -0.57 6.42 16.10
CA LEU A 426 0.04 6.52 14.77
C LEU A 426 0.41 7.98 14.42
N THR A 427 -0.46 8.93 14.77
CA THR A 427 -0.22 10.36 14.56
C THR A 427 0.93 10.86 15.42
N THR A 428 0.96 10.49 16.71
CA THR A 428 2.03 10.87 17.64
C THR A 428 3.39 10.30 17.23
N GLU A 429 3.40 9.09 16.66
CA GLU A 429 4.58 8.44 16.09
C GLU A 429 4.98 8.99 14.72
N GLY A 430 4.25 9.96 14.18
CA GLY A 430 4.57 10.64 12.91
C GLY A 430 4.28 9.81 11.67
N LEU A 431 3.44 8.78 11.79
CA LEU A 431 3.13 7.86 10.69
C LEU A 431 1.94 8.33 9.85
N THR A 432 1.00 9.01 10.51
CA THR A 432 -0.22 9.54 9.90
C THR A 432 -0.42 11.00 10.30
N SER A 433 -1.19 11.72 9.50
CA SER A 433 -1.87 12.94 9.96
C SER A 433 -3.10 12.61 10.82
N GLU A 434 -3.70 13.62 11.45
CA GLU A 434 -4.94 13.48 12.23
C GLU A 434 -6.12 12.96 11.42
N THR A 435 -6.12 13.16 10.09
CA THR A 435 -7.15 12.63 9.19
C THR A 435 -6.91 11.18 8.78
N GLY A 436 -5.81 10.57 9.24
CA GLY A 436 -5.40 9.22 8.89
C GLY A 436 -4.61 9.11 7.58
N ARG A 437 -4.25 10.23 6.95
CA ARG A 437 -3.37 10.19 5.76
C ARG A 437 -1.98 9.71 6.18
N VAL A 438 -1.53 8.60 5.61
CA VAL A 438 -0.21 8.04 5.82
C VAL A 438 0.83 8.84 5.04
N TYR A 439 1.92 9.24 5.69
CA TYR A 439 3.04 9.88 5.02
C TYR A 439 3.83 8.87 4.19
N ALA A 440 4.18 9.22 2.95
CA ALA A 440 4.83 8.34 1.99
C ALA A 440 4.08 7.00 1.80
N ALA A 441 2.75 7.09 1.69
CA ALA A 441 1.88 5.93 1.47
C ALA A 441 2.28 5.13 0.22
N ALA A 442 2.80 5.78 -0.82
CA ALA A 442 3.26 5.11 -2.05
C ALA A 442 4.40 4.11 -1.78
N THR A 443 5.41 4.52 -1.00
CA THR A 443 6.53 3.65 -0.61
C THR A 443 6.04 2.49 0.28
N THR A 444 5.09 2.75 1.17
CA THR A 444 4.48 1.70 2.00
C THR A 444 3.73 0.67 1.15
N ARG A 445 2.96 1.12 0.15
CA ARG A 445 2.24 0.26 -0.79
C ARG A 445 3.17 -0.60 -1.63
N GLU A 446 4.27 -0.02 -2.12
CA GLU A 446 5.28 -0.76 -2.89
C GLU A 446 5.85 -1.93 -2.10
N HIS A 447 6.23 -1.71 -0.83
CA HIS A 447 6.73 -2.77 0.03
C HIS A 447 5.65 -3.80 0.38
N LEU A 448 4.42 -3.36 0.67
CA LEU A 448 3.33 -4.28 0.96
C LEU A 448 3.06 -5.23 -0.20
N ASN A 449 3.11 -4.71 -1.43
CA ASN A 449 2.91 -5.50 -2.66
C ASN A 449 4.01 -6.55 -2.91
N GLN A 450 5.16 -6.49 -2.22
CA GLN A 450 6.18 -7.55 -2.27
C GLN A 450 5.75 -8.82 -1.50
N ILE A 451 4.78 -8.71 -0.58
CA ILE A 451 4.23 -9.83 0.19
C ILE A 451 2.79 -10.08 -0.29
N HIS A 452 2.65 -10.70 -1.47
CA HIS A 452 1.39 -10.82 -2.20
C HIS A 452 0.19 -11.30 -1.36
N VAL A 453 0.35 -12.36 -0.57
CA VAL A 453 -0.74 -12.93 0.24
C VAL A 453 -1.21 -11.95 1.34
N HIS A 454 -0.27 -11.29 2.02
CA HIS A 454 -0.61 -10.34 3.08
C HIS A 454 -1.29 -9.09 2.51
N ALA A 455 -0.79 -8.59 1.38
CA ALA A 455 -1.41 -7.48 0.66
C ALA A 455 -2.85 -7.81 0.25
N ALA A 456 -3.07 -8.96 -0.38
CA ALA A 456 -4.39 -9.40 -0.83
C ALA A 456 -5.38 -9.55 0.35
N LEU A 457 -4.95 -10.07 1.50
CA LEU A 457 -5.78 -10.17 2.71
C LEU A 457 -6.21 -8.80 3.24
N LEU A 458 -5.30 -7.82 3.26
CA LEU A 458 -5.63 -6.45 3.69
C LEU A 458 -6.56 -5.76 2.70
N HIS A 459 -6.33 -5.95 1.39
CA HIS A 459 -7.24 -5.48 0.35
C HIS A 459 -8.65 -6.07 0.51
N LEU A 460 -8.77 -7.39 0.74
CA LEU A 460 -10.07 -8.03 0.94
C LEU A 460 -10.80 -7.51 2.17
N ARG A 461 -10.10 -7.37 3.32
CA ARG A 461 -10.67 -6.81 4.55
C ARG A 461 -11.18 -5.38 4.34
N LEU A 462 -10.40 -4.57 3.62
CA LEU A 462 -10.78 -3.19 3.33
C LEU A 462 -11.95 -3.13 2.34
N ALA A 463 -11.95 -3.96 1.30
CA ALA A 463 -13.03 -4.05 0.32
C ALA A 463 -14.38 -4.39 0.97
N ARG A 464 -14.38 -5.35 1.91
CA ARG A 464 -15.56 -5.72 2.72
C ARG A 464 -16.06 -4.59 3.63
N ALA A 465 -15.25 -3.58 3.92
CA ALA A 465 -15.63 -2.46 4.78
C ALA A 465 -15.97 -1.18 4.02
N LEU A 466 -15.47 -1.04 2.78
CA LEU A 466 -15.69 0.12 1.94
C LEU A 466 -17.12 0.14 1.32
N PRO A 467 -17.65 1.34 1.03
CA PRO A 467 -18.82 1.49 0.17
C PRO A 467 -18.56 0.95 -1.25
N GLU A 468 -19.62 0.50 -1.94
CA GLU A 468 -19.50 -0.20 -3.23
C GLU A 468 -18.83 0.62 -4.34
N ASP A 469 -19.00 1.94 -4.33
CA ASP A 469 -18.44 2.88 -5.31
C ASP A 469 -16.91 3.01 -5.24
N THR A 470 -16.31 2.64 -4.11
CA THR A 470 -14.86 2.76 -3.84
C THR A 470 -14.20 1.42 -3.56
N ALA A 471 -14.97 0.35 -3.37
CA ALA A 471 -14.46 -0.97 -2.99
C ALA A 471 -13.78 -1.72 -4.15
N TRP A 472 -14.18 -1.48 -5.41
CA TRP A 472 -13.74 -2.28 -6.57
C TRP A 472 -12.21 -2.43 -6.69
N PRO A 473 -11.38 -1.37 -6.64
CA PRO A 473 -9.93 -1.51 -6.75
C PRO A 473 -9.31 -2.44 -5.71
N HIS A 474 -9.94 -2.58 -4.53
CA HIS A 474 -9.49 -3.49 -3.49
C HIS A 474 -9.96 -4.92 -3.73
N TYR A 475 -11.20 -5.12 -4.19
CA TYR A 475 -11.66 -6.45 -4.62
C TYR A 475 -10.81 -7.00 -5.77
N ASP A 476 -10.48 -6.17 -6.75
CA ASP A 476 -9.63 -6.51 -7.90
C ASP A 476 -8.25 -7.02 -7.48
N ARG A 477 -7.66 -6.40 -6.45
CA ARG A 477 -6.35 -6.78 -5.87
C ARG A 477 -6.39 -8.01 -4.97
N SER A 478 -7.56 -8.57 -4.70
CA SER A 478 -7.74 -9.71 -3.79
C SER A 478 -8.55 -10.86 -4.41
N ARG A 479 -8.66 -10.91 -5.74
CA ARG A 479 -9.46 -11.91 -6.48
C ARG A 479 -9.22 -13.34 -6.04
N ASP A 480 -7.96 -13.72 -5.84
CA ASP A 480 -7.56 -15.09 -5.48
C ASP A 480 -8.04 -15.53 -4.08
N LEU A 481 -8.56 -14.60 -3.28
CA LEU A 481 -9.02 -14.84 -1.90
C LEU A 481 -10.54 -14.68 -1.73
N TRP A 482 -11.30 -14.48 -2.81
CA TRP A 482 -12.75 -14.31 -2.71
C TRP A 482 -13.43 -15.60 -2.26
N GLU A 483 -14.42 -15.45 -1.38
CA GLU A 483 -15.38 -16.48 -1.01
C GLU A 483 -16.76 -16.15 -1.64
N ASP A 484 -17.72 -17.09 -1.63
CA ASP A 484 -19.06 -16.88 -2.24
C ASP A 484 -19.75 -15.55 -1.82
N PRO A 485 -19.70 -15.11 -0.55
CA PRO A 485 -20.27 -13.82 -0.16
C PRO A 485 -19.54 -12.61 -0.75
N ASP A 486 -18.23 -12.74 -1.00
CA ASP A 486 -17.43 -11.68 -1.61
C ASP A 486 -17.76 -11.52 -3.09
N GLU A 487 -18.01 -12.63 -3.80
CA GLU A 487 -18.31 -12.61 -5.23
C GLU A 487 -19.52 -11.72 -5.54
N THR A 488 -20.58 -11.83 -4.72
CA THR A 488 -21.79 -11.01 -4.88
C THR A 488 -21.45 -9.52 -4.69
N ARG A 489 -20.75 -9.16 -3.62
CA ARG A 489 -20.43 -7.76 -3.31
C ARG A 489 -19.38 -7.18 -4.26
N ALA A 490 -18.41 -7.98 -4.69
CA ALA A 490 -17.44 -7.63 -5.70
C ALA A 490 -18.12 -7.37 -7.04
N ALA A 491 -19.13 -8.16 -7.42
CA ALA A 491 -19.95 -7.90 -8.60
C ALA A 491 -20.68 -6.56 -8.50
N HIS A 492 -21.32 -6.25 -7.36
CA HIS A 492 -21.96 -4.95 -7.16
C HIS A 492 -20.97 -3.78 -7.27
N ALA A 493 -19.78 -3.90 -6.65
CA ALA A 493 -18.72 -2.90 -6.74
C ALA A 493 -18.18 -2.75 -8.17
N ALA A 494 -17.94 -3.86 -8.88
CA ALA A 494 -17.50 -3.88 -10.27
C ALA A 494 -18.52 -3.20 -11.19
N ARG A 495 -19.81 -3.46 -10.99
CA ARG A 495 -20.90 -2.82 -11.71
C ARG A 495 -20.90 -1.31 -11.49
N HIS A 496 -20.77 -0.84 -10.24
CA HIS A 496 -20.67 0.59 -9.93
C HIS A 496 -19.45 1.25 -10.59
N HIS A 497 -18.31 0.57 -10.57
CA HIS A 497 -17.07 1.06 -11.18
C HIS A 497 -17.19 1.14 -12.72
N ALA A 498 -17.71 0.09 -13.37
CA ALA A 498 -17.96 0.06 -14.80
C ALA A 498 -18.99 1.13 -15.22
N HIS A 499 -20.07 1.30 -14.46
CA HIS A 499 -21.08 2.34 -14.72
C HIS A 499 -20.50 3.75 -14.66
N THR A 500 -19.57 4.00 -13.73
CA THR A 500 -18.87 5.29 -13.62
C THR A 500 -18.01 5.56 -14.85
N HIS A 501 -17.34 4.54 -15.39
CA HIS A 501 -16.60 4.65 -16.65
C HIS A 501 -17.51 4.94 -17.84
N LEU A 502 -18.65 4.24 -17.94
CA LEU A 502 -19.64 4.48 -19.00
C LEU A 502 -20.17 5.92 -18.97
N LYS A 503 -20.58 6.40 -17.79
CA LYS A 503 -21.06 7.78 -17.60
C LYS A 503 -20.03 8.87 -17.89
N ARG A 504 -18.75 8.53 -17.89
CA ARG A 504 -17.65 9.46 -18.21
C ARG A 504 -17.22 9.36 -19.67
N GLY A 505 -17.92 8.56 -20.50
CA GLY A 505 -17.58 8.35 -21.90
C GLY A 505 -16.41 7.39 -22.13
N TYR A 506 -16.09 6.50 -21.18
CA TYR A 506 -15.00 5.53 -21.30
C TYR A 506 -15.49 4.06 -21.39
N PRO A 507 -16.29 3.68 -22.40
CA PRO A 507 -16.84 2.33 -22.52
C PRO A 507 -15.76 1.24 -22.68
N GLY A 508 -14.59 1.57 -23.22
CA GLY A 508 -13.45 0.65 -23.32
C GLY A 508 -12.93 0.17 -21.97
N GLN A 509 -12.85 1.06 -20.97
CA GLN A 509 -12.40 0.69 -19.63
C GLN A 509 -13.45 -0.16 -18.91
N ALA A 510 -14.73 0.16 -19.10
CA ALA A 510 -15.83 -0.63 -18.57
C ALA A 510 -15.87 -2.05 -19.17
N ALA A 511 -15.69 -2.18 -20.49
CA ALA A 511 -15.69 -3.47 -21.17
C ALA A 511 -14.50 -4.34 -20.73
N ALA A 512 -13.30 -3.77 -20.70
CA ALA A 512 -12.09 -4.48 -20.27
C ALA A 512 -12.22 -5.01 -18.83
N LEU A 513 -12.80 -4.20 -17.93
CA LEU A 513 -13.10 -4.63 -16.57
C LEU A 513 -14.06 -5.84 -16.57
N LEU A 514 -15.22 -5.71 -17.22
CA LEU A 514 -16.28 -6.71 -17.17
C LEU A 514 -15.96 -7.99 -17.94
N ASP A 515 -15.10 -7.93 -18.96
CA ASP A 515 -14.54 -9.11 -19.64
C ASP A 515 -13.85 -10.05 -18.64
N THR A 516 -13.15 -9.50 -17.65
CA THR A 516 -12.47 -10.31 -16.61
C THR A 516 -13.44 -10.97 -15.62
N LEU A 517 -14.73 -10.63 -15.67
CA LEU A 517 -15.79 -11.12 -14.78
C LEU A 517 -16.93 -11.79 -15.56
N SER A 518 -16.65 -12.29 -16.77
CA SER A 518 -17.63 -12.93 -17.64
C SER A 518 -18.27 -14.19 -17.05
N HIS A 519 -17.63 -14.83 -16.07
CA HIS A 519 -18.20 -15.96 -15.34
C HIS A 519 -19.38 -15.57 -14.45
N LEU A 520 -19.52 -14.29 -14.07
CA LEU A 520 -20.59 -13.79 -13.19
C LEU A 520 -21.85 -13.42 -13.99
N PRO A 521 -22.97 -14.16 -13.85
CA PRO A 521 -24.18 -13.88 -14.64
C PRO A 521 -24.85 -12.55 -14.27
N THR A 522 -24.73 -12.13 -13.01
CA THR A 522 -25.30 -10.86 -12.49
C THR A 522 -24.73 -9.62 -13.18
N LEU A 523 -23.57 -9.75 -13.83
CA LEU A 523 -22.92 -8.67 -14.60
C LEU A 523 -23.24 -8.70 -16.09
N ALA A 524 -24.07 -9.63 -16.57
CA ALA A 524 -24.31 -9.78 -18.00
C ALA A 524 -24.92 -8.54 -18.66
N VAL A 525 -25.88 -7.86 -18.01
CA VAL A 525 -26.51 -6.65 -18.57
C VAL A 525 -25.54 -5.44 -18.55
N PRO A 526 -24.87 -5.09 -17.44
CA PRO A 526 -23.83 -4.07 -17.45
C PRO A 526 -22.72 -4.34 -18.47
N HIS A 527 -22.33 -5.61 -18.62
CA HIS A 527 -21.32 -6.03 -19.59
C HIS A 527 -21.82 -5.84 -21.01
N ALA A 528 -23.07 -6.21 -21.31
CA ALA A 528 -23.69 -5.95 -22.60
C ALA A 528 -23.70 -4.46 -22.93
N TRP A 529 -24.06 -3.58 -21.99
CA TRP A 529 -23.99 -2.12 -22.19
C TRP A 529 -22.59 -1.62 -22.50
N ALA A 530 -21.57 -2.12 -21.79
CA ALA A 530 -20.18 -1.78 -22.09
C ALA A 530 -19.73 -2.29 -23.47
N LEU A 531 -20.11 -3.51 -23.83
CA LEU A 531 -19.85 -4.12 -25.14
C LEU A 531 -20.54 -3.35 -26.27
N ILE A 532 -21.77 -2.89 -26.07
CA ILE A 532 -22.49 -1.99 -27.00
C ILE A 532 -21.69 -0.69 -27.17
N GLY A 533 -21.23 -0.08 -26.08
CA GLY A 533 -20.45 1.16 -26.12
C GLY A 533 -19.13 1.06 -26.90
N VAL A 534 -18.48 -0.11 -26.90
CA VAL A 534 -17.27 -0.35 -27.71
C VAL A 534 -17.56 -0.94 -29.10
N GLY A 535 -18.81 -1.33 -29.37
CA GLY A 535 -19.24 -1.90 -30.65
C GLY A 535 -19.22 -3.39 -30.78
N ARG A 536 -18.93 -4.14 -29.72
CA ARG A 536 -18.90 -5.60 -29.73
C ARG A 536 -20.34 -6.14 -29.61
N TYR A 537 -21.19 -5.81 -30.58
CA TYR A 537 -22.63 -6.10 -30.52
C TYR A 537 -22.94 -7.60 -30.53
N GLN A 538 -22.20 -8.39 -31.30
CA GLN A 538 -22.39 -9.84 -31.28
C GLN A 538 -22.04 -10.43 -29.91
N ASP A 539 -20.96 -9.97 -29.28
CA ASP A 539 -20.59 -10.36 -27.92
C ASP A 539 -21.65 -9.91 -26.90
N ALA A 540 -22.19 -8.71 -27.05
CA ALA A 540 -23.28 -8.21 -26.20
C ALA A 540 -24.52 -9.11 -26.32
N LEU A 541 -24.90 -9.51 -27.53
CA LEU A 541 -26.03 -10.42 -27.75
C LEU A 541 -25.74 -11.81 -27.16
N ASN A 542 -24.55 -12.35 -27.40
CA ASN A 542 -24.11 -13.63 -26.84
C ASN A 542 -24.16 -13.59 -25.31
N ARG A 543 -23.69 -12.48 -24.72
CA ARG A 543 -23.71 -12.25 -23.27
C ARG A 543 -25.13 -12.19 -22.70
N LEU A 544 -26.05 -11.50 -23.38
CA LEU A 544 -27.46 -11.47 -22.97
C LEU A 544 -28.14 -12.84 -23.12
N ASN A 545 -27.72 -13.67 -24.06
CA ASN A 545 -28.24 -15.03 -24.23
C ASN A 545 -27.84 -15.97 -23.08
N THR A 546 -26.81 -15.65 -22.29
CA THR A 546 -26.40 -16.49 -21.13
C THR A 546 -27.27 -16.28 -19.90
N LEU A 547 -28.13 -15.25 -19.88
CA LEU A 547 -29.06 -15.00 -18.79
C LEU A 547 -30.11 -16.10 -18.67
N SER A 548 -30.65 -16.31 -17.47
CA SER A 548 -31.77 -17.23 -17.27
C SER A 548 -33.01 -16.78 -18.08
N PRO A 549 -33.93 -17.69 -18.46
CA PRO A 549 -35.14 -17.29 -19.19
C PRO A 549 -35.97 -16.22 -18.47
N HIS A 550 -35.94 -16.19 -17.14
CA HIS A 550 -36.59 -15.16 -16.35
C HIS A 550 -35.86 -13.81 -16.46
N ASP A 551 -34.54 -13.80 -16.28
CA ASP A 551 -33.73 -12.57 -16.33
C ASP A 551 -33.69 -11.94 -17.73
N GLN A 552 -33.83 -12.75 -18.78
CA GLN A 552 -33.95 -12.27 -20.16
C GLN A 552 -35.22 -11.45 -20.40
N GLN A 553 -36.25 -11.59 -19.56
CA GLN A 553 -37.53 -10.87 -19.68
C GLN A 553 -37.58 -9.62 -18.80
N VAL A 554 -36.54 -9.37 -18.00
CA VAL A 554 -36.43 -8.12 -17.21
C VAL A 554 -36.20 -6.96 -18.17
N SER A 555 -36.88 -5.83 -17.90
CA SER A 555 -36.95 -4.69 -18.81
C SER A 555 -35.58 -4.13 -19.25
N ASP A 556 -34.60 -4.06 -18.34
CA ASP A 556 -33.22 -3.61 -18.64
C ASP A 556 -32.51 -4.57 -19.62
N ALA A 557 -32.66 -5.89 -19.43
CA ALA A 557 -32.10 -6.89 -20.34
C ALA A 557 -32.77 -6.84 -21.73
N LEU A 558 -34.10 -6.66 -21.77
CA LEU A 558 -34.84 -6.45 -23.01
C LEU A 558 -34.36 -5.19 -23.75
N ALA A 559 -34.12 -4.09 -23.01
CA ALA A 559 -33.67 -2.83 -23.60
C ALA A 559 -32.26 -2.98 -24.19
N ALA A 560 -31.32 -3.56 -23.45
CA ALA A 560 -29.97 -3.85 -23.93
C ALA A 560 -30.00 -4.75 -25.17
N ARG A 561 -30.88 -5.76 -25.19
CA ARG A 561 -31.05 -6.67 -26.33
C ARG A 561 -31.63 -5.96 -27.56
N ALA A 562 -32.67 -5.16 -27.37
CA ALA A 562 -33.29 -4.38 -28.44
C ALA A 562 -32.28 -3.39 -29.05
N VAL A 563 -31.51 -2.69 -28.22
CA VAL A 563 -30.41 -1.80 -28.67
C VAL A 563 -29.33 -2.58 -29.41
N THR A 564 -28.97 -3.77 -28.94
CA THR A 564 -27.98 -4.61 -29.62
C THR A 564 -28.48 -5.06 -31.01
N LEU A 565 -29.74 -5.52 -31.10
CA LEU A 565 -30.34 -6.00 -32.34
C LEU A 565 -30.49 -4.90 -33.39
N ILE A 566 -30.89 -3.68 -32.99
CA ILE A 566 -30.97 -2.56 -33.94
C ILE A 566 -29.59 -2.19 -34.48
N ARG A 567 -28.52 -2.31 -33.68
CA ARG A 567 -27.14 -2.07 -34.11
C ARG A 567 -26.61 -3.16 -35.04
N LEU A 568 -27.05 -4.41 -34.84
CA LEU A 568 -26.81 -5.54 -35.76
C LEU A 568 -27.67 -5.49 -37.03
N GLY A 569 -28.61 -4.55 -37.15
CA GLY A 569 -29.52 -4.42 -38.30
C GLY A 569 -30.77 -5.32 -38.26
N ARG A 570 -30.97 -6.10 -37.19
CA ARG A 570 -32.14 -6.96 -36.96
C ARG A 570 -33.33 -6.13 -36.47
N THR A 571 -33.80 -5.24 -37.34
CA THR A 571 -34.71 -4.14 -37.02
C THR A 571 -36.07 -4.61 -36.51
N ASP A 572 -36.68 -5.61 -37.16
CA ASP A 572 -38.02 -6.08 -36.79
C ASP A 572 -38.03 -6.72 -35.40
N GLU A 573 -37.05 -7.59 -35.12
CA GLU A 573 -36.87 -8.21 -33.81
C GLU A 573 -36.61 -7.18 -32.71
N ALA A 574 -35.78 -6.17 -33.00
CA ALA A 574 -35.50 -5.08 -32.07
C ALA A 574 -36.78 -4.30 -31.70
N VAL A 575 -37.64 -4.02 -32.68
CA VAL A 575 -38.91 -3.31 -32.47
C VAL A 575 -39.87 -4.16 -31.64
N THR A 576 -40.01 -5.46 -31.94
CA THR A 576 -40.86 -6.37 -31.15
C THR A 576 -40.45 -6.43 -29.69
N LEU A 577 -39.15 -6.47 -29.37
CA LEU A 577 -38.67 -6.42 -27.99
C LEU A 577 -38.92 -5.04 -27.37
N ALA A 578 -38.66 -3.96 -28.10
CA ALA A 578 -38.91 -2.61 -27.62
C ALA A 578 -40.38 -2.39 -27.26
N GLU A 579 -41.34 -2.96 -28.01
CA GLU A 579 -42.78 -2.90 -27.74
C GLU A 579 -43.21 -3.55 -26.42
N GLN A 580 -42.43 -4.49 -25.90
CA GLN A 580 -42.69 -5.13 -24.60
C GLN A 580 -42.33 -4.22 -23.42
N ILE A 581 -41.49 -3.21 -23.66
CA ILE A 581 -41.01 -2.27 -22.64
C ILE A 581 -41.98 -1.09 -22.52
N SER A 582 -42.44 -0.85 -21.28
CA SER A 582 -43.36 0.22 -20.92
C SER A 582 -42.89 0.95 -19.65
N GLY A 583 -43.48 2.10 -19.36
CA GLY A 583 -43.11 2.92 -18.21
C GLY A 583 -42.30 4.15 -18.62
N SER A 584 -41.59 4.74 -17.64
CA SER A 584 -40.86 5.99 -17.81
C SER A 584 -39.39 5.89 -17.42
N GLY A 585 -38.84 4.67 -17.25
CA GLY A 585 -37.44 4.43 -16.87
C GLY A 585 -36.42 4.59 -18.01
N PRO A 586 -35.12 4.43 -17.71
CA PRO A 586 -34.03 4.38 -18.72
C PRO A 586 -34.25 3.31 -19.81
N ASP A 587 -34.78 2.16 -19.43
CA ASP A 587 -35.22 1.07 -20.30
C ASP A 587 -36.26 1.53 -21.33
N ALA A 588 -37.27 2.29 -20.90
CA ALA A 588 -38.29 2.87 -21.78
C ALA A 588 -37.70 3.91 -22.73
N ALA A 589 -36.71 4.69 -22.28
CA ALA A 589 -35.99 5.65 -23.11
C ALA A 589 -35.18 4.93 -24.21
N HIS A 590 -34.47 3.85 -23.87
CA HIS A 590 -33.81 2.98 -24.85
C HIS A 590 -34.79 2.34 -25.83
N ALA A 591 -35.94 1.85 -25.37
CA ALA A 591 -36.98 1.29 -26.24
C ALA A 591 -37.52 2.33 -27.22
N ALA A 592 -37.76 3.57 -26.77
CA ALA A 592 -38.14 4.68 -27.64
C ALA A 592 -37.04 5.00 -28.66
N SER A 593 -35.76 4.99 -28.25
CA SER A 593 -34.61 5.18 -29.14
C SER A 593 -34.54 4.09 -30.23
N VAL A 594 -34.77 2.82 -29.87
CA VAL A 594 -34.82 1.70 -30.83
C VAL A 594 -35.91 1.93 -31.88
N ARG A 595 -37.12 2.31 -31.46
CA ARG A 595 -38.23 2.63 -32.38
C ARG A 595 -37.91 3.82 -33.27
N ALA A 596 -37.23 4.84 -32.73
CA ALA A 596 -36.78 6.01 -33.50
C ALA A 596 -35.77 5.61 -34.59
N HIS A 597 -34.78 4.80 -34.24
CA HIS A 597 -33.79 4.28 -35.18
C HIS A 597 -34.44 3.43 -36.27
N ALA A 598 -35.35 2.52 -35.91
CA ALA A 598 -36.08 1.68 -36.85
C ALA A 598 -36.92 2.52 -37.82
N ALA A 599 -37.68 3.49 -37.31
CA ALA A 599 -38.48 4.40 -38.14
C ALA A 599 -37.58 5.23 -39.07
N ARG A 600 -36.42 5.71 -38.60
CA ARG A 600 -35.44 6.42 -39.42
C ARG A 600 -34.90 5.55 -40.55
N MET A 601 -34.56 4.29 -40.27
CA MET A 601 -34.08 3.35 -41.28
C MET A 601 -35.13 3.03 -42.35
N ARG A 602 -36.42 3.14 -42.01
CA ARG A 602 -37.55 3.01 -42.93
C ARG A 602 -38.00 4.35 -43.53
N GLU A 603 -37.24 5.42 -43.32
CA GLU A 603 -37.54 6.80 -43.77
C GLU A 603 -38.90 7.35 -43.30
N GLN A 604 -39.42 6.82 -42.19
CA GLN A 604 -40.64 7.31 -41.55
C GLN A 604 -40.31 8.48 -40.62
N TRP A 605 -39.90 9.61 -41.23
CA TRP A 605 -39.27 10.74 -40.50
C TRP A 605 -40.12 11.32 -39.37
N ASP A 606 -41.44 11.41 -39.52
CA ASP A 606 -42.30 11.93 -38.44
C ASP A 606 -42.41 10.95 -37.26
N ALA A 607 -42.48 9.64 -37.53
CA ALA A 607 -42.41 8.62 -36.48
C ALA A 607 -41.04 8.61 -35.79
N ALA A 608 -39.96 8.70 -36.56
CA ALA A 608 -38.59 8.80 -36.04
C ALA A 608 -38.43 10.00 -35.11
N ARG A 609 -38.90 11.19 -35.53
CA ARG A 609 -38.89 12.41 -34.72
C ARG A 609 -39.67 12.23 -33.42
N ARG A 610 -40.90 11.70 -33.48
CA ARG A 610 -41.72 11.48 -32.27
C ARG A 610 -41.05 10.53 -31.29
N HIS A 611 -40.56 9.39 -31.76
CA HIS A 611 -39.92 8.41 -30.88
C HIS A 611 -38.60 8.92 -30.29
N ALA A 612 -37.79 9.64 -31.07
CA ALA A 612 -36.57 10.28 -30.57
C ALA A 612 -36.89 11.36 -29.54
N GLN A 613 -37.96 12.15 -29.74
CA GLN A 613 -38.40 13.14 -28.76
C GLN A 613 -38.83 12.47 -27.45
N ILE A 614 -39.59 11.38 -27.52
CA ILE A 614 -39.98 10.61 -26.32
C ILE A 614 -38.72 10.10 -25.59
N ALA A 615 -37.75 9.56 -26.32
CA ALA A 615 -36.49 9.10 -25.72
C ALA A 615 -35.74 10.27 -25.04
N ALA A 616 -35.62 11.41 -25.72
CA ALA A 616 -34.99 12.61 -25.17
C ALA A 616 -35.69 13.10 -23.89
N ASP A 617 -37.02 13.14 -23.88
CA ASP A 617 -37.80 13.61 -22.73
C ASP A 617 -37.65 12.67 -21.53
N LEU A 618 -37.59 11.36 -21.78
CA LEU A 618 -37.34 10.36 -20.73
C LEU A 618 -35.92 10.48 -20.15
N TRP A 619 -34.90 10.71 -20.99
CA TRP A 619 -33.54 10.94 -20.48
C TRP A 619 -33.42 12.22 -19.65
N ASN A 620 -34.09 13.29 -20.09
CA ASN A 620 -34.15 14.54 -19.34
C ASN A 620 -34.84 14.33 -17.97
N LEU A 621 -35.90 13.52 -17.90
CA LEU A 621 -36.57 13.19 -16.64
C LEU A 621 -35.64 12.48 -15.64
N HIS A 622 -34.71 11.67 -16.13
CA HIS A 622 -33.73 10.93 -15.31
C HIS A 622 -32.41 11.68 -15.08
N GLY A 623 -32.26 12.89 -15.62
CA GLY A 623 -31.05 13.70 -15.48
C GLY A 623 -29.83 13.13 -16.22
N ASP A 624 -30.05 12.39 -17.31
CA ASP A 624 -28.97 11.94 -18.20
C ASP A 624 -28.84 12.90 -19.39
N ASP A 625 -28.07 13.98 -19.18
CA ASP A 625 -27.89 15.06 -20.16
C ASP A 625 -27.21 14.56 -21.45
N GLU A 626 -26.28 13.60 -21.36
CA GLU A 626 -25.57 13.03 -22.51
C GLU A 626 -26.52 12.21 -23.39
N ALA A 627 -27.30 11.30 -22.79
CA ALA A 627 -28.29 10.52 -23.53
C ALA A 627 -29.42 11.42 -24.08
N HIS A 628 -29.84 12.43 -23.32
CA HIS A 628 -30.81 13.43 -23.76
C HIS A 628 -30.34 14.18 -25.02
N LEU A 629 -29.11 14.70 -25.02
CA LEU A 629 -28.55 15.44 -26.16
C LEU A 629 -28.31 14.54 -27.37
N THR A 630 -27.92 13.28 -27.15
CA THR A 630 -27.78 12.29 -28.21
C THR A 630 -29.12 12.07 -28.94
N GLU A 631 -30.21 11.90 -28.20
CA GLU A 631 -31.55 11.74 -28.78
C GLU A 631 -32.06 13.02 -29.45
N LEU A 632 -31.73 14.22 -28.92
CA LEU A 632 -32.03 15.47 -29.61
C LEU A 632 -31.29 15.61 -30.95
N GLY A 633 -30.09 15.03 -31.09
CA GLY A 633 -29.42 14.90 -32.38
C GLY A 633 -30.21 14.05 -33.37
N MET A 634 -30.85 12.99 -32.91
CA MET A 634 -31.75 12.16 -33.72
C MET A 634 -33.05 12.90 -34.08
N VAL A 635 -33.59 13.71 -33.16
CA VAL A 635 -34.72 14.61 -33.44
C VAL A 635 -34.36 15.61 -34.55
N ALA A 636 -33.21 16.28 -34.44
CA ALA A 636 -32.72 17.23 -35.45
C ALA A 636 -32.54 16.56 -36.82
N ARG A 637 -31.96 15.35 -36.85
CA ARG A 637 -31.84 14.56 -38.08
C ARG A 637 -33.20 14.26 -38.72
N ALA A 638 -34.19 13.89 -37.90
CA ALA A 638 -35.54 13.61 -38.39
C ALA A 638 -36.28 14.88 -38.87
N GLN A 639 -36.04 16.04 -38.25
CA GLN A 639 -36.56 17.33 -38.71
C GLN A 639 -36.02 17.69 -40.10
N VAL A 640 -34.73 17.44 -40.37
CA VAL A 640 -34.17 17.65 -41.71
C VAL A 640 -34.86 16.76 -42.75
N GLY A 641 -35.13 15.50 -42.41
CA GLY A 641 -35.89 14.57 -43.25
C GLY A 641 -37.35 15.02 -43.50
N LEU A 642 -37.93 15.81 -42.59
CA LEU A 642 -39.23 16.47 -42.75
C LEU A 642 -39.17 17.81 -43.50
N GLY A 643 -37.97 18.22 -43.94
CA GLY A 643 -37.78 19.43 -44.76
C GLY A 643 -37.15 20.62 -44.03
N SER A 644 -36.86 20.55 -42.73
CA SER A 644 -36.16 21.63 -42.02
C SER A 644 -34.73 21.83 -42.55
N GLU A 645 -34.24 23.07 -42.57
CA GLU A 645 -32.85 23.36 -42.90
C GLU A 645 -31.90 22.80 -41.82
N PRO A 646 -30.78 22.15 -42.20
CA PRO A 646 -29.84 21.56 -41.25
C PRO A 646 -29.36 22.54 -40.17
N GLN A 647 -29.04 23.77 -40.56
CA GLN A 647 -28.55 24.80 -39.65
C GLN A 647 -29.58 25.10 -38.56
N VAL A 648 -30.87 25.12 -38.91
CA VAL A 648 -31.97 25.40 -37.97
C VAL A 648 -32.22 24.21 -37.05
N ALA A 649 -32.28 23.00 -37.60
CA ALA A 649 -32.56 21.79 -36.84
C ALA A 649 -31.47 21.47 -35.81
N PHE A 650 -30.19 21.70 -36.16
CA PHE A 650 -29.05 21.33 -35.31
C PHE A 650 -28.54 22.47 -34.40
N ALA A 651 -28.94 23.73 -34.61
CA ALA A 651 -28.38 24.89 -33.89
C ALA A 651 -28.37 24.72 -32.36
N GLU A 652 -29.51 24.33 -31.79
CA GLU A 652 -29.67 24.25 -30.34
C GLU A 652 -28.89 23.07 -29.74
N VAL A 653 -28.93 21.90 -30.39
CA VAL A 653 -28.26 20.69 -29.87
C VAL A 653 -26.73 20.80 -30.00
N LEU A 654 -26.21 21.46 -31.05
CA LEU A 654 -24.79 21.76 -31.18
C LEU A 654 -24.30 22.69 -30.07
N ARG A 655 -25.07 23.74 -29.76
CA ARG A 655 -24.75 24.69 -28.69
C ARG A 655 -24.72 24.01 -27.32
N ARG A 656 -25.70 23.15 -27.02
CA ARG A 656 -25.80 22.48 -25.72
C ARG A 656 -24.80 21.34 -25.51
N SER A 657 -24.27 20.76 -26.58
CA SER A 657 -23.36 19.60 -26.49
C SER A 657 -21.88 19.97 -26.43
N GLN A 658 -21.50 21.25 -26.59
CA GLN A 658 -20.10 21.70 -26.72
C GLN A 658 -19.14 21.17 -25.64
N ASP A 659 -19.63 20.95 -24.42
CA ASP A 659 -18.84 20.53 -23.25
C ASP A 659 -18.76 19.00 -23.10
N LEU A 660 -19.37 18.23 -24.01
CA LEU A 660 -19.38 16.77 -24.05
C LEU A 660 -18.73 16.27 -25.35
N PRO A 661 -17.40 16.04 -25.38
CA PRO A 661 -16.67 15.83 -26.64
C PRO A 661 -17.20 14.68 -27.52
N SER A 662 -17.55 13.53 -26.94
CA SER A 662 -18.09 12.39 -27.69
C SER A 662 -19.44 12.73 -28.35
N VAL A 663 -20.39 13.22 -27.55
CA VAL A 663 -21.74 13.61 -27.99
C VAL A 663 -21.67 14.72 -29.04
N HIS A 664 -20.87 15.76 -28.79
CA HIS A 664 -20.69 16.87 -29.72
C HIS A 664 -20.13 16.38 -31.06
N GLY A 665 -19.10 15.54 -31.03
CA GLY A 665 -18.50 14.95 -32.21
C GLY A 665 -19.52 14.14 -33.04
N MET A 666 -20.35 13.33 -32.39
CA MET A 666 -21.40 12.56 -33.08
C MET A 666 -22.52 13.43 -33.64
N ILE A 667 -22.90 14.52 -32.95
CA ILE A 667 -23.86 15.50 -33.48
C ILE A 667 -23.28 16.19 -34.71
N LEU A 668 -22.00 16.58 -34.70
CA LEU A 668 -21.31 17.15 -35.85
C LEU A 668 -21.28 16.19 -37.04
N VAL A 669 -21.06 14.88 -36.82
CA VAL A 669 -21.17 13.85 -37.86
C VAL A 669 -22.55 13.83 -38.50
N ASN A 670 -23.60 13.83 -37.68
CA ASN A 670 -24.98 13.80 -38.16
C ASN A 670 -25.38 15.11 -38.87
N TYR A 671 -24.89 16.24 -38.37
CA TYR A 671 -25.07 17.55 -38.98
C TYR A 671 -24.37 17.64 -40.34
N ALA A 672 -23.12 17.17 -40.42
CA ALA A 672 -22.38 17.10 -41.68
C ALA A 672 -23.08 16.21 -42.72
N ALA A 673 -23.62 15.06 -42.31
CA ALA A 673 -24.43 14.22 -43.19
C ALA A 673 -25.66 14.98 -43.71
N ALA A 674 -26.36 15.70 -42.84
CA ALA A 674 -27.50 16.53 -43.22
C ALA A 674 -27.15 17.68 -44.19
N LEU A 675 -26.00 18.32 -44.01
CA LEU A 675 -25.47 19.31 -44.94
C LEU A 675 -25.16 18.69 -46.31
N GLY A 676 -24.57 17.49 -46.32
CA GLY A 676 -24.27 16.72 -47.53
C GLY A 676 -25.53 16.39 -48.34
N ASP A 677 -26.60 15.92 -47.67
CA ASP A 677 -27.89 15.62 -48.31
C ASP A 677 -28.53 16.85 -48.97
N ARG A 678 -28.19 18.06 -48.50
CA ARG A 678 -28.63 19.35 -49.07
C ARG A 678 -27.64 19.96 -50.06
N GLY A 679 -26.58 19.24 -50.43
CA GLY A 679 -25.55 19.68 -51.39
C GLY A 679 -24.51 20.66 -50.83
N SER A 680 -24.50 20.91 -49.52
CA SER A 680 -23.54 21.81 -48.85
C SER A 680 -22.23 21.09 -48.52
N THR A 681 -21.58 20.53 -49.54
CA THR A 681 -20.45 19.60 -49.42
C THR A 681 -19.26 20.20 -48.66
N THR A 682 -18.81 21.42 -49.00
CA THR A 682 -17.65 22.04 -48.33
C THR A 682 -17.88 22.28 -46.84
N GLN A 683 -19.07 22.72 -46.44
CA GLN A 683 -19.44 22.91 -45.03
C GLN A 683 -19.47 21.57 -44.29
N ALA A 684 -20.04 20.53 -44.91
CA ALA A 684 -20.03 19.19 -44.31
C ALA A 684 -18.60 18.70 -44.01
N GLU A 685 -17.57 19.15 -44.74
CA GLU A 685 -16.18 18.70 -44.54
C GLU A 685 -15.56 19.34 -43.34
N ALA A 686 -15.72 20.66 -43.25
CA ALA A 686 -15.30 21.41 -42.09
C ALA A 686 -15.89 20.81 -40.81
N GLU A 687 -17.17 20.45 -40.82
CA GLU A 687 -17.82 19.84 -39.65
C GLU A 687 -17.32 18.42 -39.35
N LEU A 688 -17.03 17.58 -40.35
CA LEU A 688 -16.41 16.26 -40.13
C LEU A 688 -15.01 16.38 -39.55
N HIS A 689 -14.20 17.35 -39.99
CA HIS A 689 -12.87 17.59 -39.42
C HIS A 689 -12.94 18.03 -37.96
N ARG A 690 -13.88 18.93 -37.63
CA ARG A 690 -14.16 19.30 -36.23
C ARG A 690 -14.57 18.08 -35.39
N ALA A 691 -15.40 17.19 -35.96
CA ALA A 691 -15.79 15.97 -35.29
C ALA A 691 -14.59 15.07 -34.95
N VAL A 692 -13.57 14.97 -35.84
CA VAL A 692 -12.34 14.20 -35.55
C VAL A 692 -11.66 14.69 -34.28
N GLU A 693 -11.52 16.01 -34.10
CA GLU A 693 -10.85 16.59 -32.93
C GLU A 693 -11.54 16.18 -31.63
N HIS A 694 -12.86 16.36 -31.57
CA HIS A 694 -13.66 16.02 -30.39
C HIS A 694 -13.70 14.52 -30.09
N LEU A 695 -13.85 13.69 -31.12
CA LEU A 695 -13.91 12.23 -30.96
C LEU A 695 -12.55 11.63 -30.61
N THR A 696 -11.46 12.23 -31.09
CA THR A 696 -10.09 11.84 -30.68
C THR A 696 -9.85 12.17 -29.21
N LEU A 697 -10.25 13.36 -28.75
CA LEU A 697 -10.16 13.75 -27.33
C LEU A 697 -10.98 12.81 -26.44
N ALA A 698 -12.15 12.36 -26.90
CA ALA A 698 -13.00 11.41 -26.19
C ALA A 698 -12.48 9.96 -26.25
N GLY A 699 -11.58 9.62 -27.18
CA GLY A 699 -11.21 8.24 -27.46
C GLY A 699 -12.33 7.41 -28.11
N ASP A 700 -13.31 8.05 -28.75
CA ASP A 700 -14.43 7.38 -29.41
C ASP A 700 -14.02 6.85 -30.79
N ARG A 701 -13.54 5.61 -30.81
CA ARG A 701 -13.14 4.90 -32.04
C ARG A 701 -14.31 4.71 -33.01
N GLN A 702 -15.55 4.60 -32.52
CA GLN A 702 -16.71 4.35 -33.38
C GLN A 702 -17.14 5.60 -34.12
N GLY A 703 -17.19 6.73 -33.39
CA GLY A 703 -17.42 8.03 -34.00
C GLY A 703 -16.34 8.30 -35.05
N LEU A 704 -15.07 8.06 -34.74
CA LEU A 704 -13.96 8.22 -35.69
C LEU A 704 -14.11 7.33 -36.93
N ALA A 705 -14.54 6.08 -36.78
CA ALA A 705 -14.82 5.20 -37.92
C ALA A 705 -15.92 5.76 -38.82
N THR A 706 -16.99 6.28 -38.21
CA THR A 706 -18.11 6.90 -38.94
C THR A 706 -17.67 8.17 -39.68
N VAL A 707 -16.85 9.01 -39.03
CA VAL A 707 -16.28 10.22 -39.67
C VAL A 707 -15.44 9.83 -40.88
N HIS A 708 -14.53 8.87 -40.73
CA HIS A 708 -13.68 8.42 -41.84
C HIS A 708 -14.50 7.76 -42.96
N GLY A 709 -15.54 7.00 -42.64
CA GLY A 709 -16.47 6.49 -43.65
C GLY A 709 -17.14 7.62 -44.45
N ASN A 710 -17.63 8.65 -43.76
CA ASN A 710 -18.29 9.80 -44.40
C ASN A 710 -17.32 10.67 -45.22
N LEU A 711 -16.09 10.90 -44.73
CA LEU A 711 -15.04 11.57 -45.50
C LEU A 711 -14.69 10.76 -46.76
N GLY A 712 -14.58 9.44 -46.62
CA GLY A 712 -14.33 8.54 -47.74
C GLY A 712 -15.40 8.63 -48.83
N VAL A 713 -16.68 8.62 -48.45
CA VAL A 713 -17.81 8.82 -49.40
C VAL A 713 -17.69 10.14 -50.14
N ARG A 714 -17.28 11.20 -49.44
CA ARG A 714 -17.22 12.53 -50.04
C ARG A 714 -16.04 12.71 -50.96
N CYS A 715 -14.87 12.19 -50.60
CA CYS A 715 -13.73 12.10 -51.52
C CYS A 715 -14.09 11.24 -52.75
N HIS A 716 -14.82 10.13 -52.54
CA HIS A 716 -15.27 9.26 -53.63
C HIS A 716 -16.18 10.03 -54.61
N LEU A 717 -17.22 10.70 -54.11
CA LEU A 717 -18.13 11.51 -54.92
C LEU A 717 -17.44 12.70 -55.60
N ALA A 718 -16.35 13.22 -55.02
CA ALA A 718 -15.52 14.28 -55.60
C ALA A 718 -14.49 13.76 -56.63
N GLY A 719 -14.40 12.44 -56.87
CA GLY A 719 -13.42 11.82 -57.76
C GLY A 719 -12.00 11.72 -57.17
N GLN A 720 -11.83 12.05 -55.88
CA GLN A 720 -10.57 11.94 -55.14
C GLN A 720 -10.36 10.51 -54.62
N LEU A 721 -10.21 9.56 -55.55
CA LEU A 721 -10.23 8.13 -55.24
C LEU A 721 -9.13 7.69 -54.25
N ARG A 722 -7.93 8.30 -54.33
CA ARG A 722 -6.83 7.99 -53.40
C ARG A 722 -7.16 8.33 -51.95
N ASP A 723 -7.70 9.53 -51.72
CA ASP A 723 -8.06 10.00 -50.39
C ASP A 723 -9.27 9.20 -49.85
N ALA A 724 -10.20 8.85 -50.73
CA ALA A 724 -11.34 7.98 -50.40
C ALA A 724 -10.89 6.61 -49.89
N ILE A 725 -9.95 5.95 -50.60
CA ILE A 725 -9.37 4.66 -50.20
C ILE A 725 -8.69 4.77 -48.84
N GLU A 726 -7.90 5.83 -48.60
CA GLU A 726 -7.23 6.03 -47.32
C GLU A 726 -8.24 6.16 -46.17
N HIS A 727 -9.28 6.96 -46.37
CA HIS A 727 -10.34 7.13 -45.39
C HIS A 727 -11.11 5.84 -45.11
N TYR A 728 -11.48 5.08 -46.15
CA TYR A 728 -12.14 3.78 -45.96
C TYR A 728 -11.24 2.79 -45.22
N ARG A 729 -9.95 2.71 -45.53
CA ARG A 729 -9.01 1.83 -44.81
C ARG A 729 -8.86 2.22 -43.35
N ARG A 730 -8.81 3.52 -43.03
CA ARG A 730 -8.81 4.01 -41.63
C ARG A 730 -10.11 3.63 -40.92
N ALA A 731 -11.27 3.78 -41.56
CA ALA A 731 -12.55 3.34 -41.02
C ALA A 731 -12.56 1.82 -40.76
N LEU A 732 -12.09 0.99 -41.70
CA LEU A 732 -11.98 -0.47 -41.54
C LEU A 732 -11.06 -0.85 -40.37
N ALA A 733 -9.92 -0.19 -40.22
CA ALA A 733 -9.00 -0.43 -39.11
C ALA A 733 -9.63 -0.10 -37.74
N LEU A 734 -10.46 0.94 -37.68
CA LEU A 734 -11.20 1.31 -36.48
C LEU A 734 -12.38 0.38 -36.19
N LEU A 735 -13.00 -0.18 -37.23
CA LEU A 735 -14.11 -1.13 -37.15
C LEU A 735 -13.65 -2.58 -36.92
N SER A 736 -12.37 -2.89 -37.11
CA SER A 736 -11.82 -4.22 -36.83
C SER A 736 -12.06 -4.60 -35.38
N GLY A 737 -12.62 -5.79 -35.13
CA GLY A 737 -13.04 -6.18 -33.78
C GLY A 737 -14.43 -5.72 -33.36
N SER A 738 -15.11 -4.90 -34.18
CA SER A 738 -16.45 -4.38 -33.88
C SER A 738 -17.54 -5.14 -34.65
N GLY A 739 -18.70 -5.34 -34.01
CA GLY A 739 -19.91 -5.90 -34.60
C GLY A 739 -20.72 -4.90 -35.43
N HIS A 740 -20.15 -3.77 -35.87
CA HIS A 740 -20.80 -2.75 -36.71
C HIS A 740 -20.99 -3.22 -38.16
N ILE A 741 -21.67 -4.35 -38.36
CA ILE A 741 -21.79 -5.06 -39.65
C ILE A 741 -22.24 -4.14 -40.78
N ARG A 742 -23.22 -3.26 -40.49
CA ARG A 742 -23.77 -2.34 -41.50
C ARG A 742 -22.74 -1.31 -41.97
N LEU A 743 -22.05 -0.63 -41.06
CA LEU A 743 -21.05 0.38 -41.43
C LEU A 743 -19.84 -0.27 -42.09
N LEU A 744 -19.44 -1.45 -41.60
CA LEU A 744 -18.40 -2.25 -42.20
C LEU A 744 -18.75 -2.65 -43.64
N GLY A 745 -19.95 -3.22 -43.86
CA GLY A 745 -20.43 -3.62 -45.18
C GLY A 745 -20.52 -2.45 -46.17
N VAL A 746 -21.01 -1.27 -45.72
CA VAL A 746 -21.03 -0.06 -46.54
C VAL A 746 -19.60 0.39 -46.90
N THR A 747 -18.69 0.40 -45.93
CA THR A 747 -17.29 0.81 -46.16
C THR A 747 -16.58 -0.14 -47.12
N LEU A 748 -16.79 -1.44 -46.98
CA LEU A 748 -16.25 -2.47 -47.88
C LEU A 748 -16.83 -2.34 -49.29
N SER A 749 -18.14 -2.14 -49.41
CA SER A 749 -18.80 -2.01 -50.71
C SER A 749 -18.28 -0.78 -51.46
N ASN A 750 -18.19 0.36 -50.76
CA ASN A 750 -17.69 1.59 -51.36
C ASN A 750 -16.21 1.50 -51.75
N LEU A 751 -15.39 0.80 -50.97
CA LEU A 751 -13.99 0.54 -51.32
C LEU A 751 -13.89 -0.35 -52.58
N SER A 752 -14.74 -1.39 -52.66
CA SER A 752 -14.77 -2.33 -53.79
C SER A 752 -15.25 -1.68 -55.09
N GLU A 753 -16.18 -0.74 -55.00
CA GLU A 753 -16.64 0.06 -56.14
C GLU A 753 -15.51 0.90 -56.75
N ILE A 754 -14.64 1.50 -55.91
CA ILE A 754 -13.50 2.30 -56.37
C ILE A 754 -12.44 1.43 -57.06
N ASP A 755 -12.13 0.28 -56.47
CA ASP A 755 -11.06 -0.59 -56.96
C ASP A 755 -11.49 -1.38 -58.21
N GLY A 756 -12.80 -1.49 -58.49
CA GLY A 756 -13.35 -2.16 -59.68
C GLY A 756 -13.07 -3.67 -59.71
N ASP A 757 -12.59 -4.24 -58.61
CA ASP A 757 -12.13 -5.61 -58.48
C ASP A 757 -12.79 -6.29 -57.28
N LEU A 758 -13.49 -7.40 -57.53
CA LEU A 758 -14.01 -8.29 -56.50
C LEU A 758 -12.89 -8.88 -55.63
N SER A 759 -11.63 -8.87 -56.12
CA SER A 759 -10.48 -9.25 -55.32
C SER A 759 -10.23 -8.30 -54.15
N GLY A 760 -10.49 -6.99 -54.30
CA GLY A 760 -10.32 -6.01 -53.21
C GLY A 760 -11.36 -6.20 -52.10
N PHE A 761 -12.58 -6.61 -52.47
CA PHE A 761 -13.61 -7.03 -51.52
C PHE A 761 -13.16 -8.27 -50.74
N GLU A 762 -12.66 -9.30 -51.43
CA GLU A 762 -12.15 -10.52 -50.81
C GLU A 762 -10.87 -10.28 -49.98
N ASP A 763 -9.98 -9.39 -50.39
CA ASP A 763 -8.80 -8.99 -49.63
C ASP A 763 -9.20 -8.28 -48.33
N ALA A 764 -10.21 -7.42 -48.38
CA ALA A 764 -10.72 -6.74 -47.19
C ALA A 764 -11.49 -7.70 -46.25
N LEU A 765 -12.21 -8.68 -46.79
CA LEU A 765 -12.76 -9.79 -46.00
C LEU A 765 -11.66 -10.66 -45.41
N THR A 766 -10.59 -10.94 -46.16
CA THR A 766 -9.42 -11.71 -45.71
C THR A 766 -8.69 -10.98 -44.58
N LEU A 767 -8.54 -9.65 -44.67
CA LEU A 767 -7.98 -8.82 -43.59
C LEU A 767 -8.82 -8.89 -42.32
N LEU A 768 -10.15 -8.95 -42.44
CA LEU A 768 -11.05 -9.14 -41.32
C LEU A 768 -10.93 -10.56 -40.74
N GLU A 769 -10.85 -11.60 -41.57
CA GLU A 769 -10.58 -12.98 -41.13
C GLU A 769 -9.24 -13.07 -40.38
N GLN A 770 -8.19 -12.45 -40.91
CA GLN A 770 -6.87 -12.35 -40.27
C GLN A 770 -6.91 -11.58 -38.95
N ALA A 771 -7.80 -10.59 -38.83
CA ALA A 771 -8.08 -9.89 -37.59
C ALA A 771 -9.02 -10.66 -36.64
N GLY A 772 -9.29 -11.93 -36.91
CA GLY A 772 -10.08 -12.83 -36.06
C GLY A 772 -11.60 -12.74 -36.26
N GLN A 773 -12.08 -12.07 -37.31
CA GLN A 773 -13.51 -11.80 -37.56
C GLN A 773 -14.18 -12.83 -38.49
N VAL A 774 -13.85 -14.11 -38.33
CA VAL A 774 -14.31 -15.18 -39.23
C VAL A 774 -15.85 -15.28 -39.28
N GLU A 775 -16.52 -15.22 -38.12
CA GLU A 775 -17.99 -15.30 -38.03
C GLU A 775 -18.69 -14.11 -38.70
N LEU A 776 -18.16 -12.89 -38.49
CA LEU A 776 -18.68 -11.67 -39.10
C LEU A 776 -18.54 -11.70 -40.62
N VAL A 777 -17.39 -12.16 -41.13
CA VAL A 777 -17.15 -12.32 -42.57
C VAL A 777 -18.13 -13.33 -43.18
N GLN A 778 -18.39 -14.45 -42.50
CA GLN A 778 -19.43 -15.39 -42.95
C GLN A 778 -20.81 -14.75 -43.00
N GLN A 779 -21.15 -13.94 -42.00
CA GLN A 779 -22.43 -13.24 -41.94
C GLN A 779 -22.59 -12.22 -43.07
N ILE A 780 -21.53 -11.48 -43.40
CA ILE A 780 -21.49 -10.56 -44.55
C ILE A 780 -21.69 -11.33 -45.86
N ARG A 781 -20.97 -12.45 -46.05
CA ARG A 781 -21.10 -13.30 -47.25
C ARG A 781 -22.52 -13.88 -47.39
N LEU A 782 -23.13 -14.36 -46.29
CA LEU A 782 -24.50 -14.87 -46.27
C LEU A 782 -25.53 -13.79 -46.66
N ASN A 783 -25.39 -12.58 -46.09
CA ASN A 783 -26.28 -11.46 -46.41
C ASN A 783 -26.14 -11.01 -47.87
N ALA A 784 -24.91 -10.99 -48.41
CA ALA A 784 -24.67 -10.65 -49.81
C ALA A 784 -25.31 -11.66 -50.78
N GLN A 785 -25.25 -12.96 -50.45
CA GLN A 785 -25.86 -14.04 -51.25
C GLN A 785 -27.39 -14.00 -51.27
N MET A 786 -28.03 -13.50 -50.20
CA MET A 786 -29.49 -13.32 -50.15
C MET A 786 -30.00 -12.17 -51.02
N VAL A 787 -29.15 -11.16 -51.29
CA VAL A 787 -29.50 -10.00 -52.14
C VAL A 787 -29.25 -10.32 -53.63
N SER A 788 -28.37 -11.26 -53.94
CA SER A 788 -28.13 -11.76 -55.29
C SER A 788 -29.13 -12.86 -55.70
N VAL A 789 -30.39 -12.49 -55.96
CA VAL A 789 -31.31 -13.31 -56.76
C VAL A 789 -31.73 -12.47 -57.99
N PRO A 790 -31.57 -12.98 -59.23
CA PRO A 790 -31.84 -12.22 -60.44
C PRO A 790 -33.30 -11.82 -60.64
#